data_AF-A0A6P0Y735-F1
#
_entry.id   AF-A0A6P0Y735-F1
#
_cell.length_a   1.000
_cell.length_b   1.000
_cell.length_c   1.000
_cell.angle_alpha   90.00
_cell.angle_beta   90.00
_cell.angle_gamma   90.00
#
_symmetry.space_group_name_H-M   'P 1'
#
loop_
_entity.id
_entity.type
_entity.pdbx_description
1 polymer ?
#
loop_
_entity_poly.entity_id
_entity_poly.type
_entity_poly.pdbx_seq_one_letter_code
_entity_poly.pdbx_strand_id
1 'polypeptide(L)'
;EFEGQTKTKLGNTEVRGIVDSLVGEVLTEYLDFNPQIADAVLEKAIQAFKAAEAARRARDLVRRKSVLESSPLPGKLADCSTKNPEESEIYLVEGDSAGGCNDGHQQVILADGRRLSFIEIVAEQAEGKEHFCYTINESGYVAIERIINARMTKKNATVLKITLDNDQTIICTPDHPFLLRDGSYKPAALLTPNDALMPLYRKLSQKKKNGWGLDGYEMVWNPKKDSWIYTHLLADFYNLNAGVYKSGDGNHRHHVDFNKLNNNPTNIQRLPAEDHLALHREHLEFTLHRPDVKEKSRQAHTTDEFRAKMKERMQEPETREILSQQAKAQWEVDEYKAFMVQKWREFYDSNEEYREQNREQLMKAQQEYWSKAENCEARAEQVRDYFANNPEAREAASEVAKQQWQDEDLLEWRRQKTKEQWTPEFRAKRREALNQTYYRKTLEALHKVYQSSRFIDLELYDIYRRREKDKSMLKFETFCDRYFGGDEFLARDAIRNYNHRVVSIEPLEERRDVYDIEVPNTHNFALASGVFVHNSAKQGRDRRFQAILPLRGKIINIEKTDDARIYKNNEIQSMITALGLGIKGDEFDVSQLRYHKVIIMTDADVDGAHIRTLLLTFFYRYKRALVDQGYVYIACPPLYKVERGRNHYYCYSDRELNQLVQNEFPANANYTIQRFKGLGEMMPGQLWDTTMNPETRTLKQVEIEDAAEADRIFTVLMGDRVAPRREFIETYGPKLNITDLDI
;
A
#
# COMPACT_ATOMS: atom_id res chain seq x y z
N GLU A 1 49.98 -17.86 -52.78
CA GLU A 1 49.81 -16.39 -52.66
C GLU A 1 50.25 -15.75 -53.97
N PHE A 2 49.34 -15.08 -54.68
CA PHE A 2 49.72 -14.26 -55.84
C PHE A 2 50.13 -12.87 -55.34
N GLU A 3 51.39 -12.73 -54.92
CA GLU A 3 51.98 -11.39 -54.73
C GLU A 3 52.17 -10.71 -56.09
N GLY A 4 51.42 -9.64 -56.32
CA GLY A 4 51.30 -8.95 -57.60
C GLY A 4 52.52 -8.10 -57.96
N GLN A 5 53.46 -8.68 -58.71
CA GLN A 5 54.63 -8.00 -59.30
C GLN A 5 54.28 -6.74 -60.14
N THR A 6 53.06 -6.65 -60.69
CA THR A 6 52.61 -5.50 -61.50
C THR A 6 52.32 -4.27 -60.65
N LYS A 7 51.79 -4.45 -59.44
CA LYS A 7 51.41 -3.35 -58.54
C LYS A 7 52.65 -2.61 -58.03
N THR A 8 53.74 -3.33 -57.79
CA THR A 8 55.04 -2.79 -57.38
C THR A 8 55.74 -2.03 -58.51
N LYS A 9 55.60 -2.49 -59.77
CA LYS A 9 56.15 -1.79 -60.95
C LYS A 9 55.41 -0.49 -61.29
N LEU A 10 54.08 -0.47 -61.12
CA LEU A 10 53.25 0.72 -61.33
C LEU A 10 53.35 1.75 -60.18
N GLY A 11 53.81 1.31 -59.01
CA GLY A 11 54.06 2.18 -57.85
C GLY A 11 55.39 2.94 -57.87
N ASN A 12 56.24 2.73 -58.89
CA ASN A 12 57.49 3.48 -59.05
C ASN A 12 57.17 4.97 -59.30
N THR A 13 57.81 5.87 -58.56
CA THR A 13 57.63 7.32 -58.62
C THR A 13 57.73 7.91 -60.03
N GLU A 14 58.56 7.34 -60.91
CA GLU A 14 58.71 7.80 -62.30
C GLU A 14 57.56 7.35 -63.21
N VAL A 15 57.04 6.13 -63.02
CA VAL A 15 55.98 5.54 -63.85
C VAL A 15 54.60 6.01 -63.39
N ARG A 16 54.43 6.23 -62.08
CA ARG A 16 53.19 6.66 -61.48
C ARG A 16 52.67 7.96 -62.08
N GLY A 17 53.54 8.96 -62.30
CA GLY A 17 53.14 10.23 -62.90
C GLY A 17 52.57 10.07 -64.31
N ILE A 18 53.16 9.19 -65.12
CA ILE A 18 52.69 8.91 -66.49
C ILE A 18 51.35 8.19 -66.47
N VAL A 19 51.21 7.18 -65.61
CA VAL A 19 49.97 6.41 -65.47
C VAL A 19 48.85 7.28 -64.90
N ASP A 20 49.11 8.07 -63.86
CA ASP A 20 48.14 8.99 -63.26
C ASP A 20 47.67 10.04 -64.27
N SER A 21 48.57 10.56 -65.12
CA SER A 21 48.21 11.53 -66.17
C SER A 21 47.33 10.89 -67.25
N LEU A 22 47.75 9.74 -67.80
CA LEU A 22 47.01 9.06 -68.88
C LEU A 22 45.64 8.58 -68.40
N VAL A 23 45.60 7.91 -67.24
CA VAL A 23 44.36 7.40 -66.66
C VAL A 23 43.49 8.56 -66.22
N GLY A 24 44.05 9.62 -65.64
CA GLY A 24 43.32 10.81 -65.24
C GLY A 24 42.63 11.49 -66.42
N GLU A 25 43.33 11.65 -67.54
CA GLU A 25 42.79 12.27 -68.75
C GLU A 25 41.64 11.44 -69.34
N VAL A 26 41.85 10.14 -69.56
CA VAL A 26 40.83 9.23 -70.11
C VAL A 26 39.64 9.06 -69.15
N LEU A 27 39.89 8.99 -67.84
CA LEU A 27 38.83 8.87 -66.84
C LEU A 27 38.00 10.17 -66.77
N THR A 28 38.65 11.34 -66.88
CA THR A 28 37.95 12.63 -66.90
C THR A 28 37.04 12.71 -68.12
N GLU A 29 37.57 12.42 -69.30
CA GLU A 29 36.79 12.40 -70.55
C GLU A 29 35.62 11.42 -70.45
N TYR A 30 35.86 10.20 -69.95
CA TYR A 30 34.80 9.21 -69.77
C TYR A 30 33.69 9.68 -68.82
N LEU A 31 34.03 10.31 -67.70
CA LEU A 31 33.07 10.82 -66.73
C LEU A 31 32.29 12.04 -67.26
N ASP A 32 32.93 12.90 -68.05
CA ASP A 32 32.27 14.03 -68.72
C ASP A 32 31.20 13.55 -69.72
N PHE A 33 31.48 12.49 -70.47
CA PHE A 33 30.52 11.88 -71.39
C PHE A 33 29.47 10.99 -70.71
N ASN A 34 29.71 10.56 -69.46
CA ASN A 34 28.81 9.69 -68.69
C ASN A 34 28.48 10.29 -67.31
N PRO A 35 27.77 11.44 -67.26
CA PRO A 35 27.51 12.16 -66.01
C PRO A 35 26.74 11.32 -64.98
N GLN A 36 25.88 10.39 -65.41
CA GLN A 36 25.18 9.48 -64.50
C GLN A 36 26.13 8.54 -63.73
N ILE A 37 27.23 8.12 -64.35
CA ILE A 37 28.25 7.28 -63.70
C ILE A 37 29.08 8.14 -62.74
N ALA A 38 29.44 9.36 -63.17
CA ALA A 38 30.13 10.32 -62.32
C ALA A 38 29.33 10.63 -61.06
N ASP A 39 28.04 10.92 -61.19
CA ASP A 39 27.12 11.15 -60.08
C ASP A 39 27.04 9.94 -59.14
N ALA A 40 26.93 8.71 -59.66
CA ALA A 40 26.89 7.50 -58.84
C ALA A 40 28.20 7.27 -58.06
N VAL A 41 29.35 7.57 -58.67
CA VAL A 41 30.67 7.48 -58.02
C VAL A 41 30.81 8.55 -56.95
N LEU A 42 30.43 9.80 -57.25
CA LEU A 42 30.43 10.92 -56.30
C LEU A 42 29.49 10.66 -55.13
N GLU A 43 28.30 10.16 -55.39
CA GLU A 43 27.32 9.84 -54.35
C GLU A 43 27.86 8.78 -53.39
N LYS A 44 28.46 7.70 -53.91
CA LYS A 44 29.14 6.69 -53.07
C LYS A 44 30.30 7.28 -52.28
N ALA A 45 31.15 8.11 -52.90
CA ALA A 45 32.28 8.74 -52.24
C ALA A 45 31.83 9.68 -51.11
N ILE A 46 30.77 10.48 -51.36
CA ILE A 46 30.18 11.38 -50.37
C ILE A 46 29.52 10.59 -49.24
N GLN A 47 28.80 9.50 -49.53
CA GLN A 47 28.23 8.61 -48.51
C GLN A 47 29.33 7.99 -47.64
N ALA A 48 30.40 7.49 -48.24
CA ALA A 48 31.55 6.93 -47.52
C ALA A 48 32.25 7.99 -46.66
N PHE A 49 32.43 9.21 -47.18
CA PHE A 49 33.00 10.34 -46.42
C PHE A 49 32.11 10.72 -45.23
N LYS A 50 30.80 10.88 -45.44
CA LYS A 50 29.83 11.17 -44.37
C LYS A 50 29.79 10.07 -43.31
N ALA A 51 29.87 8.80 -43.72
CA ALA A 51 29.95 7.66 -42.81
C ALA A 51 31.25 7.69 -41.98
N ALA A 52 32.39 7.96 -42.62
CA ALA A 52 33.68 8.08 -41.95
C ALA A 52 33.72 9.27 -40.98
N GLU A 53 33.17 10.43 -41.36
CA GLU A 53 33.05 11.59 -40.50
C GLU A 53 32.11 11.33 -39.32
N ALA A 54 30.97 10.67 -39.54
CA ALA A 54 30.05 10.27 -38.48
C ALA A 54 30.69 9.26 -37.51
N ALA A 55 31.42 8.27 -38.02
CA ALA A 55 32.17 7.31 -37.22
C ALA A 55 33.33 7.99 -36.45
N ARG A 56 33.95 9.03 -37.02
CA ARG A 56 34.97 9.85 -36.34
C ARG A 56 34.36 10.69 -35.22
N ARG A 57 33.23 11.36 -35.48
CA ARG A 57 32.46 12.09 -34.46
C ARG A 57 31.97 11.16 -33.35
N ALA A 58 31.51 9.95 -33.70
CA ALA A 58 31.15 8.92 -32.73
C ALA A 58 32.36 8.48 -31.89
N ARG A 59 33.52 8.22 -32.53
CA ARG A 59 34.81 7.96 -31.86
C ARG A 59 35.19 9.07 -30.89
N ASP A 60 35.09 10.33 -31.31
CA ASP A 60 35.45 11.48 -30.47
C ASP A 60 34.46 11.68 -29.32
N LEU A 61 33.18 11.36 -29.53
CA LEU A 61 32.14 11.38 -28.49
C LEU A 61 32.38 10.28 -27.43
N VAL A 62 32.83 9.09 -27.86
CA VAL A 62 33.18 7.98 -26.96
C VAL A 62 34.52 8.22 -26.26
N ARG A 63 35.56 8.73 -26.96
CA ARG A 63 36.88 9.02 -26.39
C ARG A 63 36.90 10.20 -25.42
N ARG A 64 36.19 11.31 -25.69
CA ARG A 64 36.10 12.43 -24.71
C ARG A 64 35.44 12.00 -23.40
N LYS A 65 34.64 10.93 -23.41
CA LYS A 65 33.95 10.37 -22.24
C LYS A 65 34.73 9.26 -21.53
N SER A 66 35.86 8.77 -22.07
CA SER A 66 36.63 7.69 -21.44
C SER A 66 37.78 8.18 -20.56
N VAL A 67 38.14 9.47 -20.63
CA VAL A 67 39.32 10.03 -19.92
C VAL A 67 38.98 10.57 -18.52
N LEU A 68 37.69 10.77 -18.20
CA LEU A 68 37.19 10.96 -16.85
C LEU A 68 36.12 9.89 -16.57
N GLU A 69 36.13 9.31 -15.37
CA GLU A 69 35.34 8.16 -14.93
C GLU A 69 33.93 8.01 -15.52
N SER A 70 33.62 6.77 -15.95
CA SER A 70 32.33 6.22 -16.38
C SER A 70 31.56 7.03 -17.45
N SER A 71 31.46 6.48 -18.66
CA SER A 71 30.52 7.00 -19.67
C SER A 71 29.11 7.06 -19.07
N PRO A 72 28.40 8.20 -19.12
CA PRO A 72 27.05 8.30 -18.58
C PRO A 72 26.14 7.33 -19.32
N LEU A 73 25.58 6.39 -18.56
CA LEU A 73 24.66 5.37 -19.06
C LEU A 73 23.40 6.04 -19.64
N PRO A 74 22.73 5.40 -20.62
CA PRO A 74 21.49 5.93 -21.17
C PRO A 74 20.46 6.14 -20.05
N GLY A 75 19.83 7.32 -19.97
CA GLY A 75 18.89 7.63 -18.89
C GLY A 75 17.66 6.70 -18.80
N LYS A 76 17.37 5.96 -19.88
CA LYS A 76 16.30 4.95 -19.90
C LYS A 76 16.72 3.57 -19.39
N LEU A 77 18.03 3.28 -19.34
CA LEU A 77 18.59 2.03 -18.84
C LEU A 77 18.33 1.92 -17.34
N ALA A 78 17.69 0.83 -16.92
CA ALA A 78 17.62 0.43 -15.53
C ALA A 78 18.72 -0.61 -15.28
N ASP A 79 19.89 -0.15 -14.84
CA ASP A 79 21.08 -1.00 -14.67
C ASP A 79 20.98 -1.94 -13.44
N CYS A 80 21.80 -2.99 -13.41
CA CYS A 80 22.00 -3.88 -12.26
C CYS A 80 23.10 -3.35 -11.32
N SER A 81 23.12 -3.83 -10.07
CA SER A 81 24.13 -3.40 -9.10
C SER A 81 25.47 -4.12 -9.25
N THR A 82 25.47 -5.38 -9.72
CA THR A 82 26.71 -6.10 -9.99
C THR A 82 27.49 -5.44 -11.13
N LYS A 83 28.82 -5.47 -11.00
CA LYS A 83 29.76 -5.04 -12.05
C LYS A 83 30.43 -6.23 -12.74
N ASN A 84 30.18 -7.46 -12.29
CA ASN A 84 30.67 -8.66 -12.94
C ASN A 84 29.83 -8.96 -14.19
N PRO A 85 30.39 -8.88 -15.41
CA PRO A 85 29.64 -9.16 -16.65
C PRO A 85 29.14 -10.60 -16.76
N GLU A 86 29.83 -11.56 -16.13
CA GLU A 86 29.48 -13.00 -16.17
C GLU A 86 28.19 -13.32 -15.43
N GLU A 87 27.96 -12.63 -14.32
CA GLU A 87 26.74 -12.77 -13.53
C GLU A 87 25.62 -11.88 -14.05
N SER A 88 25.95 -10.84 -14.82
CA SER A 88 24.99 -9.82 -15.23
C SER A 88 24.31 -10.12 -16.56
N GLU A 89 23.05 -9.70 -16.64
CA GLU A 89 22.23 -9.85 -17.83
C GLU A 89 21.42 -8.58 -18.08
N ILE A 90 20.98 -8.39 -19.32
CA ILE A 90 20.20 -7.23 -19.73
C ILE A 90 19.04 -7.66 -20.61
N TYR A 91 17.85 -7.19 -20.27
CA TYR A 91 16.63 -7.39 -21.02
C TYR A 91 16.36 -6.20 -21.94
N LEU A 92 16.23 -6.48 -23.24
CA LEU A 92 15.79 -5.52 -24.25
C LEU A 92 14.27 -5.66 -24.39
N VAL A 93 13.53 -4.68 -23.89
CA VAL A 93 12.07 -4.77 -23.75
C VAL A 93 11.37 -3.81 -24.71
N GLU A 94 10.29 -4.27 -25.33
CA GLU A 94 9.45 -3.44 -26.19
C GLU A 94 8.55 -2.49 -25.38
N GLY A 95 8.66 -1.18 -25.64
CA GLY A 95 7.77 -0.15 -25.09
C GLY A 95 8.16 0.39 -23.70
N ASP A 96 7.50 1.49 -23.33
CA ASP A 96 7.56 2.09 -21.99
C ASP A 96 6.63 1.38 -20.99
N SER A 97 5.98 0.26 -21.39
CA SER A 97 4.87 -0.47 -20.74
C SER A 97 5.15 -0.98 -19.32
N ALA A 98 6.26 -0.57 -18.72
CA ALA A 98 6.68 -0.93 -17.38
C ALA A 98 6.81 0.30 -16.44
N GLY A 99 6.18 1.45 -16.76
CA GLY A 99 6.62 2.77 -16.28
C GLY A 99 5.58 3.66 -15.60
N GLY A 100 4.71 3.14 -14.74
CA GLY A 100 3.79 3.97 -13.93
C GLY A 100 4.55 4.88 -12.97
N CYS A 101 4.27 6.19 -12.98
CA CYS A 101 4.95 7.17 -12.12
C CYS A 101 3.96 8.17 -11.49
N ASN A 102 4.27 8.66 -10.29
CA ASN A 102 3.46 9.62 -9.52
C ASN A 102 4.06 11.03 -9.57
N ASP A 103 3.26 12.07 -9.43
CA ASP A 103 3.77 13.43 -9.23
C ASP A 103 4.66 13.52 -7.97
N GLY A 104 5.73 14.31 -8.02
CA GLY A 104 6.67 14.42 -6.90
C GLY A 104 6.07 14.93 -5.60
N HIS A 105 4.99 15.73 -5.66
CA HIS A 105 4.30 16.24 -4.48
C HIS A 105 3.22 15.29 -3.95
N GLN A 106 2.92 14.20 -4.67
CA GLN A 106 2.01 13.18 -4.20
C GLN A 106 2.55 12.56 -2.91
N GLN A 107 1.70 12.41 -1.90
CA GLN A 107 2.13 11.94 -0.58
C GLN A 107 1.86 10.44 -0.39
N VAL A 108 2.81 9.76 0.24
CA VAL A 108 2.70 8.39 0.75
C VAL A 108 2.46 8.45 2.25
N ILE A 109 1.58 7.60 2.73
CA ILE A 109 1.34 7.46 4.17
C ILE A 109 2.27 6.42 4.77
N LEU A 110 3.03 6.83 5.78
CA LEU A 110 4.03 6.00 6.43
C LEU A 110 3.50 5.35 7.71
N ALA A 111 4.07 4.21 8.08
CA ALA A 111 3.73 3.46 9.28
C ALA A 111 4.08 4.19 10.59
N ASP A 112 4.99 5.16 10.53
CA ASP A 112 5.33 6.05 11.66
C ASP A 112 4.30 7.18 11.87
N GLY A 113 3.26 7.25 11.04
CA GLY A 113 2.20 8.25 11.09
C GLY A 113 2.46 9.49 10.24
N ARG A 114 3.67 9.69 9.70
CA ARG A 114 3.99 10.81 8.81
C ARG A 114 3.36 10.64 7.43
N ARG A 115 3.20 11.77 6.74
CA ARG A 115 2.80 11.85 5.32
C ARG A 115 3.91 12.58 4.60
N LEU A 116 4.66 11.87 3.77
CA LEU A 116 5.78 12.45 3.02
C LEU A 116 5.49 12.38 1.53
N SER A 117 5.82 13.44 0.83
CA SER A 117 5.86 13.48 -0.63
C SER A 117 6.98 12.58 -1.17
N PHE A 118 6.89 12.15 -2.42
CA PHE A 118 7.98 11.40 -3.06
C PHE A 118 9.31 12.15 -3.01
N ILE A 119 9.29 13.49 -3.19
CA ILE A 119 10.49 14.34 -3.10
C ILE A 119 11.11 14.27 -1.71
N GLU A 120 10.30 14.35 -0.64
CA GLU A 120 10.79 14.25 0.74
C GLU A 120 11.34 12.87 1.05
N ILE A 121 10.69 11.80 0.57
CA ILE A 121 11.19 10.43 0.76
C ILE A 121 12.56 10.25 0.08
N VAL A 122 12.73 10.77 -1.14
CA VAL A 122 14.02 10.74 -1.86
C VAL A 122 15.10 11.47 -1.05
N ALA A 123 14.79 12.67 -0.53
CA ALA A 123 15.74 13.45 0.26
C ALA A 123 16.11 12.74 1.57
N GLU A 124 15.12 12.21 2.30
CA GLU A 124 15.36 11.49 3.55
C GLU A 124 16.11 10.17 3.34
N GLN A 125 15.87 9.44 2.23
CA GLN A 125 16.62 8.23 1.91
C GLN A 125 18.08 8.54 1.55
N ALA A 126 18.35 9.69 0.93
CA ALA A 126 19.73 10.13 0.68
C ALA A 126 20.51 10.41 1.98
N GLU A 127 19.80 10.75 3.07
CA GLU A 127 20.35 10.87 4.42
C GLU A 127 20.45 9.53 5.17
N GLY A 128 20.04 8.42 4.54
CA GLY A 128 20.06 7.08 5.14
C GLY A 128 18.88 6.74 6.04
N LYS A 129 17.79 7.53 6.03
CA LYS A 129 16.58 7.24 6.79
C LYS A 129 15.77 6.12 6.12
N GLU A 130 15.23 5.21 6.93
CA GLU A 130 14.34 4.15 6.46
C GLU A 130 12.86 4.55 6.59
N HIS A 131 12.05 4.14 5.62
CA HIS A 131 10.61 4.42 5.57
C HIS A 131 9.84 3.13 5.33
N PHE A 132 8.63 3.05 5.91
CA PHE A 132 7.77 1.89 5.79
C PHE A 132 6.36 2.34 5.44
N CYS A 133 5.72 1.68 4.47
CA CYS A 133 4.37 1.99 3.98
C CYS A 133 3.42 0.81 4.17
N TYR A 134 2.12 1.09 4.02
CA TYR A 134 1.08 0.07 4.00
C TYR A 134 0.94 -0.54 2.61
N THR A 135 0.74 -1.84 2.55
CA THR A 135 0.63 -2.62 1.31
C THR A 135 -0.48 -3.66 1.42
N ILE A 136 -0.90 -4.23 0.28
CA ILE A 136 -1.75 -5.42 0.22
C ILE A 136 -0.89 -6.58 -0.26
N ASN A 137 -0.75 -7.65 0.52
CA ASN A 137 0.00 -8.82 0.09
C ASN A 137 -0.80 -9.67 -0.92
N GLU A 138 -0.15 -10.67 -1.53
CA GLU A 138 -0.76 -11.55 -2.55
C GLU A 138 -2.01 -12.29 -2.05
N SER A 139 -2.11 -12.52 -0.75
CA SER A 139 -3.28 -13.15 -0.12
C SER A 139 -4.43 -12.18 0.17
N GLY A 140 -4.27 -10.89 -0.16
CA GLY A 140 -5.24 -9.82 0.05
C GLY A 140 -5.23 -9.19 1.45
N TYR A 141 -4.26 -9.53 2.29
CA TYR A 141 -4.13 -8.95 3.63
C TYR A 141 -3.38 -7.62 3.56
N VAL A 142 -3.80 -6.66 4.38
CA VAL A 142 -2.99 -5.46 4.63
C VAL A 142 -1.72 -5.83 5.40
N ALA A 143 -0.59 -5.29 4.97
CA ALA A 143 0.74 -5.51 5.53
C ALA A 143 1.53 -4.18 5.60
N ILE A 144 2.71 -4.23 6.21
CA ILE A 144 3.70 -3.15 6.20
C ILE A 144 4.93 -3.66 5.47
N GLU A 145 5.50 -2.83 4.61
CA GLU A 145 6.74 -3.12 3.89
C GLU A 145 7.68 -1.93 3.89
N ARG A 146 8.97 -2.22 3.73
CA ARG A 146 10.00 -1.18 3.63
C ARG A 146 9.97 -0.54 2.25
N ILE A 147 9.98 0.78 2.23
CA ILE A 147 10.16 1.57 1.03
C ILE A 147 11.66 1.56 0.69
N ILE A 148 12.00 1.22 -0.54
CA ILE A 148 13.37 1.32 -1.06
C ILE A 148 13.40 2.11 -2.37
N ASN A 149 14.59 2.59 -2.73
CA ASN A 149 14.89 3.16 -4.05
C ASN A 149 13.92 4.26 -4.51
N ALA A 150 13.50 5.14 -3.60
CA ALA A 150 12.74 6.33 -3.97
C ALA A 150 13.55 7.18 -4.93
N ARG A 151 12.97 7.54 -6.07
CA ARG A 151 13.69 8.29 -7.12
C ARG A 151 12.75 9.01 -8.07
N MET A 152 13.28 10.03 -8.74
CA MET A 152 12.68 10.57 -9.94
C MET A 152 12.83 9.56 -11.08
N THR A 153 11.72 9.25 -11.76
CA THR A 153 11.68 8.27 -12.85
C THR A 153 11.65 8.91 -14.22
N LYS A 154 10.90 10.01 -14.40
CA LYS A 154 10.84 10.77 -15.66
C LYS A 154 10.76 12.27 -15.36
N LYS A 155 11.43 13.08 -16.18
CA LYS A 155 11.28 14.55 -16.17
C LYS A 155 10.25 14.99 -17.20
N ASN A 156 9.47 16.03 -16.89
CA ASN A 156 8.49 16.62 -17.80
C ASN A 156 7.55 15.58 -18.48
N ALA A 157 7.00 14.67 -17.68
CA ALA A 157 6.06 13.66 -18.14
C ALA A 157 4.64 14.23 -18.27
N THR A 158 3.86 13.69 -19.21
CA THR A 158 2.42 13.94 -19.31
C THR A 158 1.73 13.25 -18.14
N VAL A 159 0.83 13.95 -17.46
CA VAL A 159 0.13 13.44 -16.27
C VAL A 159 -1.38 13.67 -16.38
N LEU A 160 -2.13 12.84 -15.64
CA LEU A 160 -3.56 12.98 -15.42
C LEU A 160 -3.79 13.36 -13.95
N LYS A 161 -4.84 14.13 -13.70
CA LYS A 161 -5.37 14.39 -12.38
C LYS A 161 -6.62 13.54 -12.16
N ILE A 162 -6.57 12.67 -11.16
CA ILE A 162 -7.68 11.85 -10.73
C ILE A 162 -8.26 12.49 -9.47
N THR A 163 -9.55 12.80 -9.48
CA THR A 163 -10.29 13.30 -8.31
C THR A 163 -11.07 12.15 -7.70
N LEU A 164 -10.89 11.91 -6.41
CA LEU A 164 -11.63 10.92 -5.63
C LEU A 164 -12.85 11.57 -4.97
N ASP A 165 -13.81 10.74 -4.59
CA ASP A 165 -15.05 11.15 -3.90
C ASP A 165 -14.86 11.64 -2.46
N ASN A 166 -13.64 11.55 -1.92
CA ASN A 166 -13.23 12.18 -0.67
C ASN A 166 -12.52 13.53 -0.87
N ASP A 167 -12.71 14.15 -2.05
CA ASP A 167 -12.09 15.39 -2.52
C ASP A 167 -10.56 15.36 -2.61
N GLN A 168 -9.93 14.18 -2.40
CA GLN A 168 -8.50 14.02 -2.61
C GLN A 168 -8.21 13.93 -4.10
N THR A 169 -7.04 14.44 -4.48
CA THR A 169 -6.57 14.36 -5.86
C THR A 169 -5.30 13.52 -5.92
N ILE A 170 -5.11 12.84 -7.05
CA ILE A 170 -3.92 12.04 -7.34
C ILE A 170 -3.44 12.44 -8.73
N ILE A 171 -2.19 12.87 -8.83
CA ILE A 171 -1.57 13.23 -10.11
C ILE A 171 -0.54 12.16 -10.46
N CYS A 172 -0.72 11.50 -11.60
CA CYS A 172 0.14 10.39 -12.04
C CYS A 172 0.17 10.28 -13.58
N THR A 173 1.07 9.45 -14.10
CA THR A 173 1.13 9.19 -15.54
C THR A 173 -0.09 8.37 -16.01
N PRO A 174 -0.55 8.54 -17.27
CA PRO A 174 -1.71 7.82 -17.81
C PRO A 174 -1.68 6.29 -17.67
N ASP A 175 -0.49 5.71 -17.65
CA ASP A 175 -0.22 4.27 -17.54
C ASP A 175 -0.10 3.76 -16.09
N HIS A 176 -0.23 4.63 -15.08
CA HIS A 176 -0.01 4.24 -13.69
C HIS A 176 -1.10 3.27 -13.18
N PRO A 177 -0.76 2.07 -12.66
CA PRO A 177 -1.77 1.08 -12.27
C PRO A 177 -2.35 1.36 -10.87
N PHE A 178 -3.67 1.36 -10.78
CA PHE A 178 -4.42 1.43 -9.52
C PHE A 178 -4.94 0.06 -9.12
N LEU A 179 -4.83 -0.29 -7.83
CA LEU A 179 -5.39 -1.52 -7.29
C LEU A 179 -6.91 -1.34 -7.08
N LEU A 180 -7.71 -2.20 -7.71
CA LEU A 180 -9.17 -2.25 -7.55
C LEU A 180 -9.56 -3.12 -6.36
N ARG A 181 -10.79 -2.96 -5.85
CA ARG A 181 -11.32 -3.73 -4.71
C ARG A 181 -11.35 -5.25 -4.94
N ASP A 182 -11.44 -5.69 -6.19
CA ASP A 182 -11.41 -7.12 -6.56
C ASP A 182 -9.98 -7.71 -6.59
N GLY A 183 -8.96 -6.87 -6.38
CA GLY A 183 -7.54 -7.26 -6.41
C GLY A 183 -6.88 -7.10 -7.78
N SER A 184 -7.63 -6.75 -8.83
CA SER A 184 -7.09 -6.47 -10.16
C SER A 184 -6.48 -5.08 -10.24
N TYR A 185 -5.66 -4.83 -11.28
CA TYR A 185 -5.07 -3.52 -11.53
C TYR A 185 -5.63 -2.90 -12.80
N LYS A 186 -5.82 -1.58 -12.77
CA LYS A 186 -6.28 -0.81 -13.92
C LYS A 186 -5.44 0.46 -14.11
N PRO A 187 -4.95 0.74 -15.34
CA PRO A 187 -4.22 1.98 -15.62
C PRO A 187 -5.05 3.24 -15.37
N ALA A 188 -4.39 4.30 -14.93
CA ALA A 188 -4.99 5.60 -14.61
C ALA A 188 -5.90 6.15 -15.72
N ALA A 189 -5.47 6.05 -16.98
CA ALA A 189 -6.22 6.53 -18.15
C ALA A 189 -7.47 5.71 -18.46
N LEU A 190 -7.54 4.46 -17.98
CA LEU A 190 -8.65 3.54 -18.23
C LEU A 190 -9.63 3.47 -17.05
N LEU A 191 -9.31 4.14 -15.94
CA LEU A 191 -10.24 4.27 -14.83
C LEU A 191 -11.53 4.97 -15.28
N THR A 192 -12.62 4.62 -14.63
CA THR A 192 -13.96 5.16 -14.85
C THR A 192 -14.61 5.43 -13.49
N PRO A 193 -15.64 6.29 -13.42
CA PRO A 193 -16.36 6.51 -12.17
C PRO A 193 -17.08 5.27 -11.57
N ASN A 194 -17.13 4.17 -12.32
CA ASN A 194 -17.68 2.90 -11.86
C ASN A 194 -16.63 2.00 -11.20
N ASP A 195 -15.34 2.29 -11.35
CA ASP A 195 -14.30 1.50 -10.72
C ASP A 195 -14.18 1.84 -9.23
N ALA A 196 -14.17 0.81 -8.39
CA ALA A 196 -13.96 0.94 -6.95
C ALA A 196 -12.49 0.64 -6.63
N LEU A 197 -11.77 1.67 -6.20
CA LEU A 197 -10.37 1.54 -5.84
C LEU A 197 -10.22 0.85 -4.47
N MET A 198 -9.13 0.11 -4.28
CA MET A 198 -8.80 -0.52 -3.01
C MET A 198 -8.48 0.56 -1.97
N PRO A 199 -9.27 0.68 -0.88
CA PRO A 199 -9.12 1.76 0.07
C PRO A 199 -8.20 1.37 1.24
N LEU A 200 -7.49 2.35 1.79
CA LEU A 200 -6.82 2.23 3.09
C LEU A 200 -7.70 2.86 4.17
N TYR A 201 -8.40 2.03 4.96
CA TYR A 201 -9.13 2.51 6.13
C TYR A 201 -8.29 2.44 7.40
N ARG A 202 -8.31 3.54 8.16
CA ARG A 202 -7.58 3.72 9.43
C ARG A 202 -8.51 4.28 10.50
N LYS A 203 -8.27 3.88 11.74
CA LYS A 203 -8.91 4.48 12.92
C LYS A 203 -8.02 4.34 14.15
N LEU A 204 -8.33 5.08 15.20
CA LEU A 204 -7.76 4.86 16.52
C LEU A 204 -8.61 3.86 17.30
N SER A 205 -7.94 2.97 18.03
CA SER A 205 -8.59 2.01 18.91
C SER A 205 -9.17 2.71 20.13
N GLN A 206 -10.35 2.26 20.54
CA GLN A 206 -11.01 2.70 21.75
C GLN A 206 -11.22 1.49 22.65
N LYS A 207 -10.95 1.62 23.94
CA LYS A 207 -11.28 0.58 24.92
C LYS A 207 -12.76 0.26 24.87
N LYS A 208 -13.11 -1.03 24.83
CA LYS A 208 -14.51 -1.46 24.93
C LYS A 208 -15.06 -1.16 26.33
N LYS A 209 -16.39 -1.00 26.45
CA LYS A 209 -17.07 -0.73 27.74
C LYS A 209 -16.78 -1.77 28.84
N ASN A 210 -16.37 -2.97 28.48
CA ASN A 210 -15.97 -4.04 29.41
C ASN A 210 -14.47 -4.02 29.78
N GLY A 211 -13.72 -2.98 29.39
CA GLY A 211 -12.30 -2.82 29.69
C GLY A 211 -11.35 -3.57 28.74
N TRP A 212 -11.86 -4.36 27.79
CA TRP A 212 -11.05 -5.14 26.86
C TRP A 212 -10.59 -4.31 25.66
N GLY A 213 -9.36 -4.55 25.21
CA GLY A 213 -8.74 -3.90 24.06
C GLY A 213 -7.77 -2.77 24.42
N LEU A 214 -6.97 -2.36 23.44
CA LEU A 214 -6.00 -1.28 23.59
C LEU A 214 -6.65 0.06 23.27
N ASP A 215 -6.18 1.12 23.92
CA ASP A 215 -6.71 2.48 23.74
C ASP A 215 -5.65 3.41 23.14
N GLY A 216 -6.06 4.15 22.11
CA GLY A 216 -5.22 5.12 21.40
C GLY A 216 -4.15 4.50 20.50
N TYR A 217 -4.31 3.25 20.07
CA TYR A 217 -3.43 2.62 19.07
C TYR A 217 -4.06 2.75 17.68
N GLU A 218 -3.22 2.89 16.67
CA GLU A 218 -3.73 2.83 15.31
C GLU A 218 -4.19 1.41 14.94
N MET A 219 -5.33 1.35 14.25
CA MET A 219 -5.81 0.16 13.57
C MET A 219 -6.04 0.45 12.09
N VAL A 220 -5.72 -0.53 11.25
CA VAL A 220 -6.02 -0.55 9.83
C VAL A 220 -7.06 -1.64 9.52
N TRP A 221 -7.88 -1.41 8.52
CA TRP A 221 -8.83 -2.41 8.04
C TRP A 221 -8.12 -3.45 7.19
N ASN A 222 -8.37 -4.72 7.49
CA ASN A 222 -7.94 -5.82 6.66
C ASN A 222 -9.06 -6.21 5.69
N PRO A 223 -8.90 -5.96 4.37
CA PRO A 223 -9.98 -6.20 3.41
C PRO A 223 -10.28 -7.69 3.22
N LYS A 224 -9.29 -8.58 3.40
CA LYS A 224 -9.50 -10.03 3.28
C LYS A 224 -10.27 -10.64 4.44
N LYS A 225 -9.98 -10.18 5.66
CA LYS A 225 -10.58 -10.71 6.90
C LYS A 225 -11.76 -9.90 7.42
N ASP A 226 -12.16 -8.85 6.70
CA ASP A 226 -13.26 -7.97 7.09
C ASP A 226 -13.16 -7.50 8.56
N SER A 227 -11.96 -7.13 8.99
CA SER A 227 -11.70 -6.84 10.40
C SER A 227 -10.59 -5.82 10.61
N TRP A 228 -10.64 -5.16 11.75
CA TRP A 228 -9.63 -4.20 12.16
C TRP A 228 -8.45 -4.91 12.82
N ILE A 229 -7.25 -4.63 12.34
CA ILE A 229 -5.99 -5.11 12.91
C ILE A 229 -5.17 -3.92 13.44
N TYR A 230 -4.51 -4.10 14.58
CA TYR A 230 -3.63 -3.07 15.11
C TYR A 230 -2.38 -2.93 14.25
N THR A 231 -1.99 -1.69 13.92
CA THR A 231 -0.86 -1.44 13.02
C THR A 231 0.47 -1.94 13.59
N HIS A 232 0.70 -1.82 14.90
CA HIS A 232 1.91 -2.38 15.53
C HIS A 232 2.02 -3.90 15.42
N LEU A 233 0.90 -4.63 15.23
CA LEU A 233 0.96 -6.07 14.95
C LEU A 233 1.43 -6.33 13.51
N LEU A 234 1.09 -5.47 12.56
CA LEU A 234 1.62 -5.58 11.20
C LEU A 234 3.13 -5.31 11.17
N ALA A 235 3.59 -4.34 11.96
CA ALA A 235 5.02 -4.06 12.12
C ALA A 235 5.75 -5.23 12.80
N ASP A 236 5.10 -5.86 13.79
CA ASP A 236 5.60 -7.08 14.42
C ASP A 236 5.69 -8.26 13.45
N PHE A 237 4.69 -8.45 12.59
CA PHE A 237 4.71 -9.48 11.56
C PHE A 237 5.81 -9.24 10.52
N TYR A 238 6.04 -7.99 10.13
CA TYR A 238 7.15 -7.63 9.26
C TYR A 238 8.50 -8.04 9.89
N ASN A 239 8.75 -7.66 11.14
CA ASN A 239 10.01 -7.98 11.83
C ASN A 239 10.23 -9.49 12.01
N LEU A 240 9.17 -10.25 12.30
CA LEU A 240 9.24 -11.72 12.36
C LEU A 240 9.62 -12.33 11.00
N ASN A 241 8.99 -11.85 9.93
CA ASN A 241 9.27 -12.34 8.57
C ASN A 241 10.67 -11.94 8.10
N ALA A 242 11.12 -10.74 8.46
CA ALA A 242 12.46 -10.24 8.17
C ALA A 242 13.56 -10.86 9.06
N GLY A 243 13.18 -11.67 10.07
CA GLY A 243 14.12 -12.33 10.97
C GLY A 243 14.84 -11.39 11.94
N VAL A 244 14.31 -10.18 12.18
CA VAL A 244 14.87 -9.20 13.13
C VAL A 244 14.86 -9.77 14.56
N TYR A 245 13.79 -10.49 14.90
CA TYR A 245 13.64 -11.24 16.14
C TYR A 245 12.77 -12.47 15.91
N LYS A 246 12.75 -13.41 16.87
CA LYS A 246 11.98 -14.66 16.80
C LYS A 246 10.69 -14.56 17.62
N SER A 247 9.72 -15.43 17.31
CA SER A 247 8.45 -15.50 18.05
C SER A 247 8.64 -15.86 19.53
N GLY A 248 9.73 -16.54 19.88
CA GLY A 248 10.10 -16.92 21.24
C GLY A 248 10.73 -15.79 22.08
N ASP A 249 11.08 -14.65 21.48
CA ASP A 249 11.81 -13.56 22.17
C ASP A 249 10.90 -12.73 23.10
N GLY A 250 9.60 -13.04 23.14
CA GLY A 250 8.66 -12.38 24.03
C GLY A 250 7.25 -12.28 23.47
N ASN A 251 6.28 -12.20 24.37
CA ASN A 251 4.86 -12.06 24.02
C ASN A 251 4.40 -10.61 23.97
N HIS A 252 5.14 -9.68 24.59
CA HIS A 252 4.79 -8.26 24.61
C HIS A 252 5.44 -7.52 23.46
N ARG A 253 4.65 -6.71 22.74
CA ARG A 253 5.13 -5.79 21.71
C ARG A 253 5.21 -4.41 22.32
N HIS A 254 6.38 -3.79 22.22
CA HIS A 254 6.66 -2.51 22.84
C HIS A 254 7.15 -1.50 21.81
N HIS A 255 6.59 -0.29 21.86
CA HIS A 255 7.05 0.87 21.11
C HIS A 255 8.26 1.47 21.85
N VAL A 256 9.45 1.41 21.26
CA VAL A 256 10.71 1.84 21.88
C VAL A 256 10.65 3.32 22.29
N ASP A 257 10.00 4.17 21.49
CA ASP A 257 9.80 5.60 21.76
C ASP A 257 8.56 5.94 22.63
N PHE A 258 7.85 4.93 23.14
CA PHE A 258 6.58 5.07 23.87
C PHE A 258 5.43 5.76 23.09
N ASN A 259 5.62 6.03 21.79
CA ASN A 259 4.61 6.61 20.91
C ASN A 259 3.83 5.51 20.19
N LYS A 260 2.60 5.27 20.65
CA LYS A 260 1.66 4.26 20.12
C LYS A 260 1.30 4.43 18.63
N LEU A 261 1.56 5.60 18.06
CA LEU A 261 1.25 5.90 16.65
C LEU A 261 2.47 5.70 15.74
N ASN A 262 3.67 5.62 16.30
CA ASN A 262 4.87 5.31 15.54
C ASN A 262 5.01 3.80 15.36
N ASN A 263 4.33 3.25 14.35
CA ASN A 263 4.35 1.82 14.05
C ASN A 263 5.43 1.46 13.02
N ASN A 264 6.50 2.26 12.93
CA ASN A 264 7.68 1.86 12.18
C ASN A 264 8.21 0.53 12.74
N PRO A 265 8.47 -0.50 11.92
CA PRO A 265 9.02 -1.77 12.40
C PRO A 265 10.30 -1.60 13.23
N THR A 266 11.14 -0.62 12.93
CA THR A 266 12.34 -0.29 13.73
C THR A 266 12.03 0.21 15.15
N ASN A 267 10.81 0.68 15.40
CA ASN A 267 10.34 1.16 16.70
C ASN A 267 9.58 0.07 17.50
N ILE A 268 9.45 -1.15 16.97
CA ILE A 268 8.74 -2.24 17.64
C ILE A 268 9.73 -3.31 18.09
N GLN A 269 9.68 -3.66 19.38
CA GLN A 269 10.46 -4.76 19.94
C GLN A 269 9.57 -5.78 20.66
N ARG A 270 10.04 -7.02 20.74
CA ARG A 270 9.45 -8.07 21.57
C ARG A 270 10.22 -8.21 22.87
N LEU A 271 9.48 -8.29 23.98
CA LEU A 271 10.04 -8.48 25.30
C LEU A 271 9.27 -9.56 26.07
N PRO A 272 9.94 -10.36 26.92
CA PRO A 272 9.31 -11.12 27.98
C PRO A 272 8.50 -10.21 28.90
N ALA A 273 7.51 -10.78 29.59
CA ALA A 273 6.64 -10.01 30.49
C ALA A 273 7.43 -9.29 31.59
N GLU A 274 8.44 -9.94 32.16
CA GLU A 274 9.26 -9.39 33.24
C GLU A 274 10.11 -8.20 32.76
N ASP A 275 10.79 -8.34 31.63
CA ASP A 275 11.63 -7.28 31.04
C ASP A 275 10.79 -6.10 30.57
N HIS A 276 9.62 -6.36 29.98
CA HIS A 276 8.67 -5.31 29.62
C HIS A 276 8.24 -4.51 30.87
N LEU A 277 7.90 -5.20 31.97
CA LEU A 277 7.54 -4.53 33.22
C LEU A 277 8.72 -3.79 33.85
N ALA A 278 9.94 -4.33 33.77
CA ALA A 278 11.16 -3.65 34.21
C ALA A 278 11.36 -2.34 33.45
N LEU A 279 11.23 -2.36 32.12
CA LEU A 279 11.35 -1.17 31.27
C LEU A 279 10.33 -0.08 31.65
N HIS A 280 9.07 -0.45 31.91
CA HIS A 280 8.06 0.51 32.38
C HIS A 280 8.34 1.06 33.78
N ARG A 281 9.01 0.28 34.66
CA ARG A 281 9.43 0.74 35.99
C ARG A 281 10.60 1.71 35.94
N GLU A 282 11.51 1.56 34.98
CA GLU A 282 12.64 2.48 34.80
C GLU A 282 12.19 3.79 34.12
N HIS A 283 11.25 3.70 33.17
CA HIS A 283 10.76 4.84 32.39
C HIS A 283 9.38 5.33 32.87
N LEU A 284 9.24 5.59 34.17
CA LEU A 284 7.98 6.07 34.76
C LEU A 284 7.48 7.38 34.16
N GLU A 285 8.39 8.28 33.77
CA GLU A 285 8.07 9.58 33.17
C GLU A 285 7.21 9.46 31.90
N PHE A 286 7.47 8.45 31.08
CA PHE A 286 6.75 8.20 29.83
C PHE A 286 5.46 7.38 30.03
N THR A 287 5.22 6.89 31.26
CA THR A 287 4.15 5.93 31.56
C THR A 287 3.28 6.46 32.72
N LEU A 288 3.58 6.07 33.96
CA LEU A 288 2.78 6.36 35.15
C LEU A 288 2.87 7.81 35.63
N HIS A 289 3.99 8.50 35.39
CA HIS A 289 4.21 9.86 35.85
C HIS A 289 3.74 10.94 34.88
N ARG A 290 3.16 10.54 33.74
CA ARG A 290 2.56 11.48 32.80
C ARG A 290 1.47 12.34 33.47
N PRO A 291 1.38 13.64 33.15
CA PRO A 291 0.37 14.52 33.75
C PRO A 291 -1.06 13.99 33.61
N ASP A 292 -1.40 13.42 32.44
CA ASP A 292 -2.73 12.85 32.20
C ASP A 292 -3.00 11.58 33.02
N VAL A 293 -1.96 10.77 33.28
CA VAL A 293 -2.09 9.55 34.09
C VAL A 293 -2.17 9.89 35.58
N LYS A 294 -1.41 10.88 36.05
CA LYS A 294 -1.55 11.42 37.42
C LYS A 294 -2.95 12.00 37.65
N GLU A 295 -3.49 12.72 36.68
CA GLU A 295 -4.88 13.22 36.71
C GLU A 295 -5.89 12.06 36.75
N LYS A 296 -5.76 11.08 35.85
CA LYS A 296 -6.62 9.88 35.83
C LYS A 296 -6.53 9.08 37.13
N SER A 297 -5.35 8.95 37.71
CA SER A 297 -5.14 8.29 39.01
C SER A 297 -5.83 9.07 40.12
N ARG A 298 -5.70 10.41 40.13
CA ARG A 298 -6.42 11.26 41.10
C ARG A 298 -7.94 11.09 40.98
N GLN A 299 -8.46 11.10 39.75
CA GLN A 299 -9.88 10.88 39.47
C GLN A 299 -10.33 9.47 39.87
N ALA A 300 -9.54 8.44 39.54
CA ALA A 300 -9.81 7.07 39.98
C ALA A 300 -9.85 6.96 41.51
N HIS A 301 -8.96 7.64 42.22
CA HIS A 301 -8.94 7.66 43.69
C HIS A 301 -10.17 8.34 44.31
N THR A 302 -10.91 9.15 43.53
CA THR A 302 -12.18 9.74 43.98
C THR A 302 -13.40 8.85 43.76
N THR A 303 -13.28 7.77 42.99
CA THR A 303 -14.39 6.86 42.67
C THR A 303 -14.80 5.99 43.86
N ASP A 304 -16.08 5.68 43.95
CA ASP A 304 -16.62 4.81 45.02
C ASP A 304 -16.09 3.38 44.92
N GLU A 305 -15.78 2.90 43.71
CA GLU A 305 -15.17 1.58 43.50
C GLU A 305 -13.75 1.50 44.07
N PHE A 306 -12.93 2.53 43.85
CA PHE A 306 -11.59 2.59 44.44
C PHE A 306 -11.66 2.71 45.96
N ARG A 307 -12.59 3.53 46.48
CA ARG A 307 -12.83 3.62 47.92
C ARG A 307 -13.28 2.29 48.51
N ALA A 308 -14.10 1.51 47.81
CA ALA A 308 -14.53 0.17 48.22
C ALA A 308 -13.35 -0.82 48.22
N LYS A 309 -12.51 -0.83 47.18
CA LYS A 309 -11.29 -1.65 47.11
C LYS A 309 -10.27 -1.28 48.19
N MET A 310 -10.07 0.02 48.44
CA MET A 310 -9.23 0.47 49.54
C MET A 310 -9.82 0.08 50.89
N LYS A 311 -11.14 0.17 51.07
CA LYS A 311 -11.83 -0.30 52.28
C LYS A 311 -11.60 -1.80 52.51
N GLU A 312 -11.65 -2.62 51.47
CA GLU A 312 -11.34 -4.06 51.52
C GLU A 312 -9.87 -4.31 51.88
N ARG A 313 -8.93 -3.61 51.21
CA ARG A 313 -7.50 -3.67 51.53
C ARG A 313 -7.18 -3.22 52.96
N MET A 314 -7.84 -2.17 53.45
CA MET A 314 -7.70 -1.71 54.83
C MET A 314 -8.26 -2.71 55.85
N GLN A 315 -9.09 -3.67 55.42
CA GLN A 315 -9.60 -4.77 56.23
C GLN A 315 -8.70 -6.01 56.19
N GLU A 316 -7.73 -6.09 55.27
CA GLU A 316 -6.74 -7.17 55.25
C GLU A 316 -5.97 -7.23 56.57
N PRO A 317 -5.70 -8.42 57.11
CA PRO A 317 -5.10 -8.59 58.43
C PRO A 317 -3.79 -7.78 58.62
N GLU A 318 -2.89 -7.84 57.63
CA GLU A 318 -1.59 -7.16 57.66
C GLU A 318 -1.74 -5.63 57.66
N THR A 319 -2.58 -5.09 56.77
CA THR A 319 -2.82 -3.64 56.68
C THR A 319 -3.50 -3.11 57.95
N ARG A 320 -4.47 -3.85 58.48
CA ARG A 320 -5.20 -3.51 59.70
C ARG A 320 -4.27 -3.49 60.92
N GLU A 321 -3.31 -4.40 60.99
CA GLU A 321 -2.33 -4.44 62.07
C GLU A 321 -1.41 -3.22 62.03
N ILE A 322 -0.87 -2.87 60.86
CA ILE A 322 -0.03 -1.68 60.66
C ILE A 322 -0.80 -0.41 61.06
N LEU A 323 -2.04 -0.25 60.58
CA LEU A 323 -2.88 0.90 60.91
C LEU A 323 -3.26 0.96 62.39
N SER A 324 -3.50 -0.19 63.03
CA SER A 324 -3.80 -0.24 64.46
C SER A 324 -2.60 0.17 65.31
N GLN A 325 -1.39 -0.27 64.94
CA GLN A 325 -0.16 0.12 65.62
C GLN A 325 0.09 1.63 65.50
N GLN A 326 -0.08 2.19 64.30
CA GLN A 326 0.05 3.63 64.05
C GLN A 326 -1.01 4.45 64.79
N ALA A 327 -2.27 4.02 64.77
CA ALA A 327 -3.35 4.70 65.48
C ALA A 327 -3.13 4.68 67.00
N LYS A 328 -2.73 3.54 67.59
CA LYS A 328 -2.39 3.46 69.01
C LYS A 328 -1.27 4.44 69.36
N ALA A 329 -0.18 4.45 68.59
CA ALA A 329 0.92 5.39 68.79
C ALA A 329 0.46 6.87 68.72
N GLN A 330 -0.52 7.18 67.88
CA GLN A 330 -1.07 8.53 67.74
C GLN A 330 -2.00 8.92 68.90
N TRP A 331 -2.77 7.98 69.46
CA TRP A 331 -3.68 8.22 70.59
C TRP A 331 -2.99 8.33 71.96
N GLU A 332 -1.73 7.87 72.07
CA GLU A 332 -0.86 8.12 73.22
C GLU A 332 -0.34 9.57 73.27
N VAL A 333 -0.52 10.36 72.20
CA VAL A 333 -0.17 11.79 72.18
C VAL A 333 -1.31 12.60 72.79
N ASP A 334 -1.11 13.13 74.00
CA ASP A 334 -2.14 13.86 74.76
C ASP A 334 -2.70 15.07 74.01
N GLU A 335 -1.87 15.80 73.27
CA GLU A 335 -2.30 16.94 72.44
C GLU A 335 -3.28 16.50 71.34
N TYR A 336 -3.02 15.36 70.71
CA TYR A 336 -3.90 14.80 69.68
C TYR A 336 -5.23 14.34 70.27
N LYS A 337 -5.20 13.70 71.46
CA LYS A 337 -6.39 13.25 72.18
C LYS A 337 -7.29 14.43 72.56
N ALA A 338 -6.73 15.50 73.11
CA ALA A 338 -7.46 16.72 73.46
C ALA A 338 -8.07 17.38 72.22
N PHE A 339 -7.28 17.50 71.15
CA PHE A 339 -7.74 18.03 69.86
C PHE A 339 -8.93 17.22 69.29
N MET A 340 -8.85 15.89 69.31
CA MET A 340 -9.90 15.02 68.78
C MET A 340 -11.20 15.11 69.60
N VAL A 341 -11.12 15.21 70.92
CA VAL A 341 -12.31 15.40 71.78
C VAL A 341 -12.99 16.74 71.48
N GLN A 342 -12.21 17.81 71.33
CA GLN A 342 -12.73 19.12 70.95
C GLN A 342 -13.40 19.08 69.56
N LYS A 343 -12.74 18.47 68.57
CA LYS A 343 -13.28 18.34 67.21
C LYS A 343 -14.55 17.50 67.17
N TRP A 344 -14.63 16.44 67.98
CA TRP A 344 -15.84 15.64 68.09
C TRP A 344 -17.02 16.45 68.66
N ARG A 345 -16.76 17.28 69.68
CA ARG A 345 -17.79 18.13 70.27
C ARG A 345 -18.28 19.21 69.31
N GLU A 346 -17.35 19.88 68.62
CA GLU A 346 -17.67 20.83 67.54
C GLU A 346 -18.50 20.16 66.44
N PHE A 347 -18.14 18.93 66.03
CA PHE A 347 -18.90 18.15 65.05
C PHE A 347 -20.30 17.78 65.55
N TYR A 348 -20.42 17.28 66.78
CA TYR A 348 -21.69 16.91 67.39
C TYR A 348 -22.65 18.10 67.51
N ASP A 349 -22.14 19.27 67.91
CA ASP A 349 -22.97 20.47 68.09
C ASP A 349 -23.34 21.14 66.76
N SER A 350 -22.50 20.97 65.73
CA SER A 350 -22.71 21.55 64.39
C SER A 350 -23.55 20.68 63.44
N ASN A 351 -23.61 19.36 63.66
CA ASN A 351 -24.22 18.42 62.72
C ASN A 351 -25.56 17.87 63.23
N GLU A 352 -26.65 18.50 62.80
CA GLU A 352 -28.02 18.13 63.17
C GLU A 352 -28.41 16.72 62.70
N GLU A 353 -28.00 16.32 61.49
CA GLU A 353 -28.26 14.99 60.93
C GLU A 353 -27.52 13.90 61.71
N TYR A 354 -26.26 14.13 62.11
CA TYR A 354 -25.53 13.19 62.96
C TYR A 354 -26.18 13.06 64.35
N ARG A 355 -26.69 14.17 64.91
CA ARG A 355 -27.49 14.09 66.15
C ARG A 355 -28.77 13.29 65.93
N GLU A 356 -29.38 13.37 64.75
CA GLU A 356 -30.58 12.64 64.38
C GLU A 356 -30.30 11.14 64.18
N GLN A 357 -29.21 10.78 63.51
CA GLN A 357 -28.75 9.39 63.39
C GLN A 357 -28.29 8.80 64.74
N ASN A 358 -27.57 9.58 65.55
CA ASN A 358 -27.21 9.19 66.91
C ASN A 358 -28.47 9.00 67.75
N ARG A 359 -29.47 9.88 67.58
CA ARG A 359 -30.81 9.73 68.19
C ARG A 359 -31.53 8.47 67.69
N GLU A 360 -31.46 8.13 66.40
CA GLU A 360 -32.01 6.88 65.85
C GLU A 360 -31.28 5.65 66.37
N GLN A 361 -29.95 5.69 66.49
CA GLN A 361 -29.17 4.60 67.09
C GLN A 361 -29.48 4.44 68.57
N LEU A 362 -29.57 5.54 69.32
CA LEU A 362 -30.05 5.55 70.69
C LEU A 362 -31.49 5.03 70.76
N MET A 363 -32.35 5.36 69.79
CA MET A 363 -33.72 4.87 69.69
C MET A 363 -33.77 3.38 69.39
N LYS A 364 -32.91 2.85 68.53
CA LYS A 364 -32.80 1.42 68.24
C LYS A 364 -32.21 0.66 69.43
N ALA A 365 -31.20 1.21 70.09
CA ALA A 365 -30.65 0.67 71.32
C ALA A 365 -31.71 0.68 72.44
N GLN A 366 -32.53 1.74 72.51
CA GLN A 366 -33.72 1.76 73.37
C GLN A 366 -34.73 0.68 72.95
N GLN A 367 -35.00 0.47 71.66
CA GLN A 367 -35.91 -0.60 71.20
C GLN A 367 -35.38 -1.99 71.55
N GLU A 368 -34.09 -2.24 71.41
CA GLU A 368 -33.44 -3.50 71.81
C GLU A 368 -33.40 -3.65 73.35
N TYR A 369 -33.26 -2.56 74.08
CA TYR A 369 -33.38 -2.55 75.53
C TYR A 369 -34.81 -2.86 75.97
N TRP A 370 -35.81 -2.22 75.38
CA TRP A 370 -37.23 -2.38 75.69
C TRP A 370 -37.84 -3.66 75.10
N SER A 371 -37.23 -4.31 74.10
CA SER A 371 -37.72 -5.59 73.57
C SER A 371 -37.56 -6.75 74.57
N LYS A 372 -36.73 -6.57 75.60
CA LYS A 372 -36.60 -7.49 76.72
C LYS A 372 -37.78 -7.31 77.68
N ALA A 373 -38.53 -8.39 77.90
CA ALA A 373 -39.73 -8.40 78.75
C ALA A 373 -39.45 -7.89 80.18
N GLU A 374 -38.29 -8.23 80.76
CA GLU A 374 -37.85 -7.79 82.10
C GLU A 374 -37.74 -6.26 82.22
N ASN A 375 -37.22 -5.60 81.19
CA ASN A 375 -37.11 -4.14 81.16
C ASN A 375 -38.49 -3.50 81.02
N CYS A 376 -39.37 -4.08 80.19
CA CYS A 376 -40.76 -3.65 80.07
C CYS A 376 -41.54 -3.80 81.39
N GLU A 377 -41.36 -4.89 82.12
CA GLU A 377 -42.02 -5.12 83.40
C GLU A 377 -41.57 -4.10 84.46
N ALA A 378 -40.26 -3.86 84.60
CA ALA A 378 -39.72 -2.86 85.51
C ALA A 378 -40.21 -1.44 85.19
N ARG A 379 -40.39 -1.09 83.90
CA ARG A 379 -40.95 0.20 83.50
C ARG A 379 -42.46 0.27 83.63
N ALA A 380 -43.18 -0.82 83.37
CA ALA A 380 -44.62 -0.89 83.56
C ALA A 380 -45.01 -0.76 85.04
N GLU A 381 -44.15 -1.18 85.97
CA GLU A 381 -44.32 -0.96 87.40
C GLU A 381 -44.18 0.53 87.76
N GLN A 382 -43.14 1.19 87.25
CA GLN A 382 -42.95 2.65 87.40
C GLN A 382 -44.10 3.48 86.78
N VAL A 383 -44.61 3.06 85.62
CA VAL A 383 -45.71 3.77 84.92
C VAL A 383 -47.04 3.55 85.64
N ARG A 384 -47.29 2.37 86.22
CA ARG A 384 -48.44 2.11 87.08
C ARG A 384 -48.42 3.00 88.32
N ASP A 385 -47.28 3.12 88.97
CA ASP A 385 -47.11 4.04 90.10
C ASP A 385 -47.31 5.51 89.69
N TYR A 386 -46.90 5.89 88.48
CA TYR A 386 -47.08 7.27 87.99
C TYR A 386 -48.56 7.63 87.73
N PHE A 387 -49.32 6.80 87.01
CA PHE A 387 -50.72 7.09 86.67
C PHE A 387 -51.68 6.81 87.84
N ALA A 388 -51.33 5.94 88.79
CA ALA A 388 -52.05 5.85 90.07
C ALA A 388 -51.98 7.17 90.87
N ASN A 389 -50.91 7.94 90.67
CA ASN A 389 -50.69 9.23 91.32
C ASN A 389 -51.10 10.45 90.44
N ASN A 390 -51.55 10.28 89.18
CA ASN A 390 -51.86 11.39 88.24
C ASN A 390 -53.01 11.08 87.22
N PRO A 391 -54.30 11.33 87.54
CA PRO A 391 -55.45 10.92 86.71
C PRO A 391 -55.75 11.77 85.45
N GLU A 392 -55.45 13.06 85.45
CA GLU A 392 -55.88 14.03 84.41
C GLU A 392 -55.24 13.78 83.03
N ALA A 393 -54.04 13.19 82.99
CA ALA A 393 -53.31 12.92 81.77
C ALA A 393 -53.96 11.86 80.86
N ARG A 394 -54.92 11.08 81.40
CA ARG A 394 -55.53 9.97 80.67
C ARG A 394 -56.61 10.41 79.67
N GLU A 395 -57.33 11.50 79.94
CA GLU A 395 -58.46 11.92 79.10
C GLU A 395 -58.04 12.59 77.79
N ALA A 396 -57.02 13.43 77.82
CA ALA A 396 -56.59 14.23 76.65
C ALA A 396 -56.11 13.39 75.45
N ALA A 397 -55.55 12.20 75.69
CA ALA A 397 -54.98 11.36 74.63
C ALA A 397 -56.05 10.69 73.74
N SER A 398 -57.31 10.60 74.18
CA SER A 398 -58.34 9.86 73.46
C SER A 398 -59.00 10.63 72.30
N GLU A 399 -58.90 11.96 72.25
CA GLU A 399 -59.68 12.78 71.31
C GLU A 399 -59.00 13.00 69.95
N VAL A 400 -57.66 13.09 69.94
CA VAL A 400 -56.89 13.44 68.72
C VAL A 400 -56.98 12.38 67.62
N ALA A 401 -57.06 11.11 67.99
CA ALA A 401 -57.02 10.00 67.02
C ALA A 401 -58.24 9.92 66.09
N LYS A 402 -59.37 10.53 66.46
CA LYS A 402 -60.63 10.39 65.70
C LYS A 402 -60.73 11.32 64.49
N GLN A 403 -59.88 12.34 64.35
CA GLN A 403 -60.05 13.40 63.35
C GLN A 403 -59.41 13.16 61.97
N GLN A 404 -58.43 12.26 61.85
CA GLN A 404 -57.59 12.19 60.63
C GLN A 404 -58.10 11.27 59.50
N TRP A 405 -59.13 10.46 59.74
CA TRP A 405 -59.55 9.39 58.82
C TRP A 405 -60.69 9.76 57.86
N GLN A 406 -60.89 11.04 57.56
CA GLN A 406 -62.07 11.53 56.81
C GLN A 406 -61.78 12.52 55.65
N ASP A 407 -60.63 12.45 54.97
CA ASP A 407 -60.29 13.38 53.86
C ASP A 407 -60.39 12.73 52.45
N GLU A 408 -61.31 13.23 51.61
CA GLU A 408 -61.71 12.62 50.32
C GLU A 408 -61.07 13.25 49.06
N ASP A 409 -60.55 14.48 49.10
CA ASP A 409 -59.99 15.16 47.90
C ASP A 409 -58.75 14.46 47.33
N LEU A 410 -58.06 13.70 48.19
CA LEU A 410 -56.84 12.99 47.86
C LEU A 410 -57.05 11.81 46.88
N LEU A 411 -58.29 11.33 46.72
CA LEU A 411 -58.57 10.08 46.00
C LEU A 411 -59.11 10.27 44.56
N GLU A 412 -59.82 11.36 44.24
CA GLU A 412 -60.56 11.53 42.97
C GLU A 412 -59.69 12.04 41.80
N TRP A 413 -58.75 12.96 42.05
CA TRP A 413 -57.91 13.61 41.03
C TRP A 413 -57.11 12.63 40.16
N ARG A 414 -56.75 11.47 40.71
CA ARG A 414 -55.81 10.52 40.08
C ARG A 414 -56.40 9.70 38.94
N ARG A 415 -57.72 9.64 38.77
CA ARG A 415 -58.35 8.59 37.94
C ARG A 415 -58.73 9.00 36.51
N GLN A 416 -58.88 10.29 36.17
CA GLN A 416 -59.67 10.71 35.00
C GLN A 416 -58.91 11.09 33.72
N LYS A 417 -57.67 11.59 33.77
CA LYS A 417 -57.02 12.21 32.60
C LYS A 417 -56.45 11.26 31.55
N THR A 418 -56.39 9.96 31.82
CA THR A 418 -55.53 9.03 31.05
C THR A 418 -56.25 8.28 29.92
N LYS A 419 -57.57 8.40 29.74
CA LYS A 419 -58.35 7.40 28.97
C LYS A 419 -58.86 7.74 27.55
N GLU A 420 -58.76 8.96 27.00
CA GLU A 420 -59.67 9.41 25.91
C GLU A 420 -59.22 9.42 24.40
N GLN A 421 -58.04 8.98 23.92
CA GLN A 421 -57.55 9.41 22.56
C GLN A 421 -57.09 8.41 21.44
N TRP A 422 -57.42 7.11 21.35
CA TRP A 422 -56.65 6.18 20.46
C TRP A 422 -57.42 5.04 19.68
N THR A 423 -57.56 5.08 18.31
CA THR A 423 -58.19 4.01 17.43
C THR A 423 -57.26 3.29 16.39
N PRO A 424 -57.62 2.13 15.77
CA PRO A 424 -56.67 1.18 15.12
C PRO A 424 -56.33 1.30 13.61
N GLU A 425 -57.27 1.42 12.65
CA GLU A 425 -56.97 1.37 11.18
C GLU A 425 -56.11 2.53 10.67
N PHE A 426 -56.29 3.72 11.27
CA PHE A 426 -55.46 4.89 11.03
C PHE A 426 -53.97 4.64 11.38
N ARG A 427 -53.64 3.62 12.20
CA ARG A 427 -52.26 3.30 12.60
C ARG A 427 -51.47 2.51 11.55
N ALA A 428 -52.12 1.88 10.56
CA ALA A 428 -51.46 0.96 9.63
C ALA A 428 -50.94 1.65 8.35
N LYS A 429 -51.81 2.30 7.56
CA LYS A 429 -51.47 2.90 6.25
C LYS A 429 -50.46 4.05 6.34
N ARG A 430 -50.48 4.79 7.46
CA ARG A 430 -49.52 5.86 7.74
C ARG A 430 -48.11 5.34 8.03
N ARG A 431 -47.96 4.07 8.43
CA ARG A 431 -46.69 3.49 8.88
C ARG A 431 -45.72 3.19 7.73
N GLU A 432 -46.21 2.83 6.56
CA GLU A 432 -45.39 2.30 5.47
C GLU A 432 -44.72 3.38 4.60
N ALA A 433 -45.48 4.41 4.18
CA ALA A 433 -44.93 5.57 3.45
C ALA A 433 -43.96 6.40 4.30
N LEU A 434 -44.18 6.43 5.61
CA LEU A 434 -43.22 7.01 6.55
C LEU A 434 -41.90 6.22 6.55
N ASN A 435 -41.94 4.89 6.47
CA ASN A 435 -40.74 4.07 6.57
C ASN A 435 -39.73 4.30 5.42
N GLN A 436 -40.12 4.45 4.16
CA GLN A 436 -39.10 4.69 3.11
C GLN A 436 -38.46 6.09 3.20
N THR A 437 -39.25 7.11 3.56
CA THR A 437 -38.77 8.48 3.73
C THR A 437 -37.77 8.58 4.89
N TYR A 438 -38.07 7.85 5.96
CA TYR A 438 -37.20 7.72 7.13
C TYR A 438 -35.85 7.07 6.83
N TYR A 439 -35.79 6.08 5.92
CA TYR A 439 -34.54 5.37 5.64
C TYR A 439 -33.50 6.27 4.96
N ARG A 440 -33.87 6.86 3.82
CA ARG A 440 -32.93 7.61 2.97
C ARG A 440 -32.39 8.88 3.63
N LYS A 441 -33.28 9.68 4.22
CA LYS A 441 -32.90 10.94 4.88
C LYS A 441 -32.02 10.70 6.10
N THR A 442 -32.23 9.58 6.80
CA THR A 442 -31.41 9.21 7.95
C THR A 442 -30.01 8.76 7.51
N LEU A 443 -29.88 7.95 6.46
CA LEU A 443 -28.59 7.47 5.96
C LEU A 443 -27.71 8.61 5.41
N GLU A 444 -28.27 9.53 4.63
CA GLU A 444 -27.52 10.66 4.04
C GLU A 444 -27.08 11.67 5.11
N ALA A 445 -27.95 11.99 6.06
CA ALA A 445 -27.61 12.89 7.16
C ALA A 445 -26.60 12.25 8.13
N LEU A 446 -26.72 10.93 8.39
CA LEU A 446 -25.70 10.18 9.13
C LEU A 446 -24.37 10.12 8.37
N HIS A 447 -24.41 10.05 7.03
CA HIS A 447 -23.20 10.09 6.21
C HIS A 447 -22.58 11.50 6.14
N LYS A 448 -23.38 12.57 6.07
CA LYS A 448 -22.88 13.97 6.13
C LYS A 448 -22.31 14.32 7.49
N VAL A 449 -22.97 13.88 8.56
CA VAL A 449 -22.41 13.95 9.91
C VAL A 449 -21.15 13.10 9.98
N TYR A 450 -21.14 11.93 9.36
CA TYR A 450 -19.91 11.13 9.21
C TYR A 450 -18.82 11.80 8.37
N GLN A 451 -19.15 12.59 7.35
CA GLN A 451 -18.16 13.33 6.56
C GLN A 451 -17.58 14.51 7.36
N SER A 452 -18.42 15.21 8.13
CA SER A 452 -18.00 16.35 8.94
C SER A 452 -17.31 15.95 10.26
N SER A 453 -17.73 14.83 10.86
CA SER A 453 -17.21 14.34 12.15
C SER A 453 -16.30 13.11 12.04
N ARG A 454 -16.16 12.50 10.85
CA ARG A 454 -15.34 11.31 10.54
C ARG A 454 -15.69 10.03 11.33
N PHE A 455 -16.77 10.05 12.11
CA PHE A 455 -17.47 8.89 12.65
C PHE A 455 -18.98 9.15 12.60
N ILE A 456 -19.79 8.10 12.72
CA ILE A 456 -21.24 8.26 12.70
C ILE A 456 -21.64 8.75 14.09
N ASP A 457 -21.44 10.04 14.31
CA ASP A 457 -21.71 10.70 15.57
C ASP A 457 -23.21 10.84 15.74
N LEU A 458 -23.76 10.00 16.61
CA LEU A 458 -25.19 9.93 16.87
C LEU A 458 -25.68 11.14 17.64
N GLU A 459 -24.81 11.81 18.41
CA GLU A 459 -25.13 13.02 19.17
C GLU A 459 -25.10 14.26 18.28
N LEU A 460 -24.09 14.42 17.42
CA LEU A 460 -24.07 15.48 16.39
C LEU A 460 -25.17 15.26 15.36
N TYR A 461 -25.44 14.00 15.01
CA TYR A 461 -26.60 13.65 14.20
C TYR A 461 -27.91 13.96 14.93
N ASP A 462 -28.00 13.72 16.24
CA ASP A 462 -29.18 14.10 17.02
C ASP A 462 -29.31 15.63 17.16
N ILE A 463 -28.20 16.37 17.29
CA ILE A 463 -28.19 17.85 17.33
C ILE A 463 -28.56 18.41 15.95
N TYR A 464 -27.99 17.87 14.87
CA TYR A 464 -28.32 18.20 13.48
C TYR A 464 -29.81 17.93 13.20
N ARG A 465 -30.30 16.75 13.58
CA ARG A 465 -31.71 16.35 13.49
C ARG A 465 -32.63 17.24 14.33
N ARG A 466 -32.19 17.67 15.52
CA ARG A 466 -32.93 18.59 16.41
C ARG A 466 -32.91 20.04 15.90
N ARG A 467 -31.85 20.47 15.21
CA ARG A 467 -31.71 21.81 14.62
C ARG A 467 -32.54 21.97 13.36
N GLU A 468 -32.44 20.99 12.45
CA GLU A 468 -33.20 20.96 11.19
C GLU A 468 -34.71 20.74 11.45
N LYS A 469 -35.07 20.23 12.64
CA LYS A 469 -36.45 19.97 13.12
C LYS A 469 -37.32 19.14 12.17
N ASP A 470 -36.70 18.48 11.18
CA ASP A 470 -37.38 17.60 10.24
C ASP A 470 -37.65 16.26 10.93
N LYS A 471 -38.94 16.04 11.21
CA LYS A 471 -39.42 14.87 11.92
C LYS A 471 -39.25 13.57 11.14
N SER A 472 -38.84 13.63 9.87
CA SER A 472 -38.60 12.50 8.99
C SER A 472 -37.19 11.89 9.09
N MET A 473 -36.38 12.34 10.04
CA MET A 473 -35.10 11.74 10.40
C MET A 473 -35.24 10.90 11.67
N LEU A 474 -34.90 9.62 11.57
CA LEU A 474 -35.00 8.69 12.69
C LEU A 474 -33.79 8.81 13.61
N LYS A 475 -33.94 8.37 14.86
CA LYS A 475 -32.76 8.04 15.66
C LYS A 475 -32.07 6.84 15.04
N PHE A 476 -30.75 6.79 15.16
CA PHE A 476 -29.95 5.72 14.60
C PHE A 476 -30.38 4.33 15.09
N GLU A 477 -30.68 4.17 16.38
CA GLU A 477 -31.18 2.91 16.94
C GLU A 477 -32.48 2.47 16.26
N THR A 478 -33.41 3.41 16.08
CA THR A 478 -34.69 3.15 15.39
C THR A 478 -34.51 2.84 13.91
N PHE A 479 -33.49 3.42 13.27
CA PHE A 479 -33.11 3.15 11.89
C PHE A 479 -32.45 1.77 11.75
N CYS A 480 -31.58 1.43 12.69
CA CYS A 480 -30.94 0.12 12.77
C CYS A 480 -31.96 -1.01 12.96
N ASP A 481 -32.80 -0.90 13.99
CA ASP A 481 -33.83 -1.90 14.29
C ASP A 481 -34.82 -2.08 13.12
N ARG A 482 -35.18 -0.98 12.46
CA ARG A 482 -36.25 -0.98 11.47
C ARG A 482 -35.83 -1.47 10.08
N TYR A 483 -34.58 -1.30 9.67
CA TYR A 483 -34.13 -1.64 8.30
C TYR A 483 -32.99 -2.65 8.24
N PHE A 484 -32.28 -2.85 9.33
CA PHE A 484 -31.18 -3.80 9.42
C PHE A 484 -31.47 -4.89 10.48
N GLY A 485 -32.72 -5.01 10.93
CA GLY A 485 -33.14 -6.04 11.88
C GLY A 485 -32.47 -5.94 13.25
N GLY A 486 -32.03 -4.73 13.62
CA GLY A 486 -31.26 -4.46 14.84
C GLY A 486 -29.77 -4.74 14.69
N ASP A 487 -29.33 -5.09 13.48
CA ASP A 487 -27.93 -5.29 13.16
C ASP A 487 -27.24 -3.94 12.95
N GLU A 488 -26.74 -3.40 14.06
CA GLU A 488 -25.99 -2.13 14.08
C GLU A 488 -24.72 -2.19 13.25
N PHE A 489 -24.21 -3.38 12.97
CA PHE A 489 -22.99 -3.56 12.21
C PHE A 489 -23.27 -3.37 10.72
N LEU A 490 -24.27 -4.05 10.16
CA LEU A 490 -24.70 -3.85 8.75
C LEU A 490 -25.19 -2.42 8.51
N ALA A 491 -25.90 -1.84 9.47
CA ALA A 491 -26.36 -0.46 9.40
C ALA A 491 -25.18 0.54 9.34
N ARG A 492 -24.14 0.35 10.16
CA ARG A 492 -22.95 1.21 10.17
C ARG A 492 -22.04 0.96 8.99
N ASP A 493 -21.97 -0.26 8.47
CA ASP A 493 -21.19 -0.58 7.28
C ASP A 493 -21.77 0.08 6.02
N ALA A 494 -23.10 0.02 5.85
CA ALA A 494 -23.81 0.70 4.77
C ALA A 494 -23.66 2.24 4.79
N ILE A 495 -23.40 2.83 5.97
CA ILE A 495 -23.10 4.26 6.13
C ILE A 495 -21.61 4.57 5.86
N ARG A 496 -20.69 3.64 6.14
CA ARG A 496 -19.23 3.82 6.03
C ARG A 496 -18.68 3.56 4.63
N ASN A 497 -19.24 2.61 3.89
CA ASN A 497 -18.84 2.25 2.51
C ASN A 497 -19.45 3.17 1.43
N TYR A 498 -19.98 4.31 1.84
CA TYR A 498 -20.32 5.42 0.96
C TYR A 498 -19.01 6.19 0.68
N ASN A 499 -18.14 5.66 -0.22
CA ASN A 499 -17.02 6.31 -0.96
C ASN A 499 -15.71 5.47 -1.13
N HIS A 500 -15.15 5.48 -2.36
CA HIS A 500 -13.76 5.46 -2.88
C HIS A 500 -13.79 5.22 -4.40
N ARG A 501 -14.67 5.96 -5.07
CA ARG A 501 -14.87 5.93 -6.52
C ARG A 501 -14.14 7.10 -7.15
N VAL A 502 -13.69 6.88 -8.37
CA VAL A 502 -13.16 7.96 -9.20
C VAL A 502 -14.30 8.92 -9.54
N VAL A 503 -14.14 10.21 -9.26
CA VAL A 503 -15.14 11.25 -9.60
C VAL A 503 -14.85 11.83 -10.96
N SER A 504 -13.60 12.22 -11.21
CA SER A 504 -13.16 12.75 -12.50
C SER A 504 -11.72 12.33 -12.81
N ILE A 505 -11.41 12.29 -14.11
CA ILE A 505 -10.07 12.07 -14.65
C ILE A 505 -9.84 13.16 -15.68
N GLU A 506 -8.89 14.04 -15.42
CA GLU A 506 -8.60 15.22 -16.22
C GLU A 506 -7.16 15.15 -16.73
N PRO A 507 -6.91 15.16 -18.04
CA PRO A 507 -5.56 15.34 -18.55
C PRO A 507 -5.06 16.74 -18.19
N LEU A 508 -3.86 16.85 -17.64
CA LEU A 508 -3.24 18.14 -17.37
C LEU A 508 -2.39 18.57 -18.58
N GLU A 509 -2.52 19.84 -18.98
CA GLU A 509 -1.66 20.43 -20.02
C GLU A 509 -0.21 20.61 -19.52
N GLU A 510 -0.06 20.83 -18.22
CA GLU A 510 1.23 20.96 -17.56
C GLU A 510 1.94 19.60 -17.47
N ARG A 511 3.21 19.58 -17.89
CA ARG A 511 4.09 18.44 -17.68
C ARG A 511 4.73 18.51 -16.30
N ARG A 512 4.89 17.36 -15.64
CA ARG A 512 5.45 17.28 -14.29
C ARG A 512 6.59 16.28 -14.20
N ASP A 513 7.49 16.53 -13.26
CA ASP A 513 8.50 15.56 -12.88
C ASP A 513 7.84 14.48 -12.02
N VAL A 514 8.03 13.23 -12.42
CA VAL A 514 7.37 12.08 -11.80
C VAL A 514 8.38 11.16 -11.15
N TYR A 515 7.92 10.53 -10.08
CA TYR A 515 8.70 9.79 -9.12
C TYR A 515 8.05 8.44 -8.86
N ASP A 516 8.83 7.53 -8.30
CA ASP A 516 8.34 6.22 -7.87
C ASP A 516 9.12 5.75 -6.64
N ILE A 517 8.50 4.84 -5.91
CA ILE A 517 9.11 4.10 -4.81
C ILE A 517 9.00 2.60 -5.07
N GLU A 518 9.92 1.83 -4.50
CA GLU A 518 9.90 0.37 -4.63
C GLU A 518 9.52 -0.27 -3.29
N VAL A 519 8.73 -1.34 -3.42
CA VAL A 519 8.18 -2.13 -2.32
C VAL A 519 8.38 -3.59 -2.72
N PRO A 520 9.44 -4.26 -2.22
CA PRO A 520 9.99 -5.47 -2.84
C PRO A 520 9.04 -6.67 -2.93
N ASN A 521 8.21 -6.88 -1.91
CA ASN A 521 7.43 -8.13 -1.78
C ASN A 521 6.01 -8.02 -2.31
N THR A 522 5.38 -6.84 -2.20
CA THR A 522 3.96 -6.67 -2.51
C THR A 522 3.72 -5.85 -3.76
N HIS A 523 4.71 -5.10 -4.22
CA HIS A 523 4.65 -4.27 -5.42
C HIS A 523 3.53 -3.20 -5.45
N ASN A 524 2.94 -2.90 -4.30
CA ASN A 524 1.93 -1.85 -4.15
C ASN A 524 2.10 -1.14 -2.82
N PHE A 525 1.59 0.08 -2.75
CA PHE A 525 1.62 0.91 -1.56
C PHE A 525 0.41 1.84 -1.50
N ALA A 526 0.05 2.28 -0.29
CA ALA A 526 -1.02 3.24 -0.09
C ALA A 526 -0.53 4.69 -0.21
N LEU A 527 -1.26 5.49 -0.98
CA LEU A 527 -1.11 6.94 -0.99
C LEU A 527 -1.82 7.56 0.22
N ALA A 528 -1.39 8.76 0.63
CA ALA A 528 -2.04 9.54 1.68
C ALA A 528 -3.49 9.93 1.31
N SER A 529 -3.82 9.91 0.01
CA SER A 529 -5.19 10.08 -0.51
C SER A 529 -6.14 8.92 -0.17
N GLY A 530 -5.60 7.81 0.38
CA GLY A 530 -6.38 6.72 0.96
C GLY A 530 -6.65 5.54 0.02
N VAL A 531 -5.89 5.40 -1.07
CA VAL A 531 -6.03 4.29 -2.04
C VAL A 531 -4.68 3.62 -2.28
N PHE A 532 -4.71 2.35 -2.66
CA PHE A 532 -3.52 1.59 -3.03
C PHE A 532 -3.22 1.71 -4.53
N VAL A 533 -1.95 1.92 -4.84
CA VAL A 533 -1.42 2.00 -6.21
C VAL A 533 -0.23 1.06 -6.37
N HIS A 534 0.04 0.66 -7.61
CA HIS A 534 1.17 -0.22 -7.92
C HIS A 534 2.47 0.59 -8.03
N ASN A 535 3.61 0.00 -7.70
CA ASN A 535 4.92 0.57 -8.10
C ASN A 535 5.24 0.28 -9.59
N SER A 536 6.20 0.95 -10.22
CA SER A 536 6.48 0.78 -11.65
C SER A 536 6.88 -0.67 -12.01
N ALA A 537 6.29 -1.25 -13.06
CA ALA A 537 6.59 -2.61 -13.56
C ALA A 537 8.03 -2.86 -14.07
N LYS A 538 8.93 -1.86 -14.08
CA LYS A 538 10.40 -2.01 -14.25
C LYS A 538 11.05 -2.91 -13.16
N GLN A 539 10.25 -3.44 -12.23
CA GLN A 539 10.62 -4.03 -10.94
C GLN A 539 10.40 -5.54 -10.83
N GLY A 540 9.92 -6.25 -11.88
CA GLY A 540 9.85 -7.72 -11.89
C GLY A 540 11.20 -8.41 -12.08
N ARG A 541 12.33 -7.73 -11.80
CA ARG A 541 13.70 -8.18 -12.05
C ARG A 541 14.49 -8.28 -10.76
N ASP A 542 15.45 -9.19 -10.70
CA ASP A 542 16.48 -9.13 -9.66
C ASP A 542 17.51 -8.06 -10.04
N ARG A 543 17.43 -6.92 -9.37
CA ARG A 543 18.30 -5.76 -9.60
C ARG A 543 19.76 -6.03 -9.27
N ARG A 544 20.09 -7.11 -8.57
CA ARG A 544 21.47 -7.53 -8.33
C ARG A 544 22.19 -7.79 -9.64
N PHE A 545 21.56 -8.48 -10.57
CA PHE A 545 22.25 -8.99 -11.76
C PHE A 545 21.51 -8.75 -13.09
N GLN A 546 20.20 -8.52 -13.09
CA GLN A 546 19.43 -8.26 -14.31
C GLN A 546 19.32 -6.77 -14.53
N ALA A 547 19.50 -6.26 -15.75
CA ALA A 547 19.27 -4.89 -16.20
C ALA A 547 18.10 -4.86 -17.20
N ILE A 548 17.46 -3.70 -17.39
CA ILE A 548 16.39 -3.52 -18.40
C ILE A 548 16.68 -2.29 -19.24
N LEU A 549 16.68 -2.45 -20.56
CA LEU A 549 16.73 -1.37 -21.53
C LEU A 549 15.44 -1.37 -22.36
N PRO A 550 14.51 -0.43 -22.08
CA PRO A 550 13.31 -0.29 -22.90
C PRO A 550 13.65 0.32 -24.26
N LEU A 551 13.06 -0.25 -25.31
CA LEU A 551 13.19 0.17 -26.69
C LEU A 551 11.85 0.74 -27.18
N ARG A 552 11.87 1.94 -27.73
CA ARG A 552 10.66 2.65 -28.15
C ARG A 552 10.42 2.49 -29.64
N GLY A 553 9.29 1.85 -29.97
CA GLY A 553 8.87 1.62 -31.35
C GLY A 553 9.80 0.65 -32.09
N LYS A 554 9.58 0.53 -33.40
CA LYS A 554 10.35 -0.38 -34.26
C LYS A 554 11.79 0.11 -34.41
N ILE A 555 12.74 -0.78 -34.13
CA ILE A 555 14.17 -0.52 -34.29
C ILE A 555 14.47 -0.24 -35.77
N ILE A 556 15.40 0.68 -36.03
CA ILE A 556 15.82 0.98 -37.39
C ILE A 556 16.49 -0.25 -38.01
N ASN A 557 16.08 -0.63 -39.22
CA ASN A 557 16.71 -1.72 -39.94
C ASN A 557 18.11 -1.28 -40.42
N ILE A 558 19.15 -1.81 -39.79
CA ILE A 558 20.52 -1.42 -40.08
C ILE A 558 21.06 -1.96 -41.40
N GLU A 559 20.41 -2.95 -42.01
CA GLU A 559 20.79 -3.47 -43.35
C GLU A 559 20.57 -2.42 -44.44
N LYS A 560 19.54 -1.59 -44.29
CA LYS A 560 19.13 -0.56 -45.27
C LYS A 560 19.64 0.84 -44.93
N THR A 561 20.31 0.98 -43.80
CA THR A 561 20.58 2.28 -43.19
C THR A 561 22.06 2.57 -43.23
N ASP A 562 22.42 3.75 -43.74
CA ASP A 562 23.80 4.22 -43.72
C ASP A 562 24.31 4.43 -42.29
N ASP A 563 25.62 4.24 -42.08
CA ASP A 563 26.23 4.32 -40.75
C ASP A 563 25.99 5.67 -40.06
N ALA A 564 25.92 6.78 -40.81
CA ALA A 564 25.69 8.10 -40.22
C ALA A 564 24.28 8.21 -39.61
N ARG A 565 23.27 7.61 -40.25
CA ARG A 565 21.90 7.54 -39.73
C ARG A 565 21.77 6.56 -38.57
N ILE A 566 22.53 5.46 -38.55
CA ILE A 566 22.64 4.55 -37.40
C ILE A 566 23.10 5.32 -36.15
N TYR A 567 24.20 6.07 -36.26
CA TYR A 567 24.74 6.83 -35.13
C TYR A 567 23.90 8.05 -34.73
N LYS A 568 22.96 8.52 -35.55
CA LYS A 568 22.01 9.58 -35.16
C LYS A 568 20.78 9.03 -34.41
N ASN A 569 20.55 7.72 -34.46
CA ASN A 569 19.39 7.12 -33.82
C ASN A 569 19.63 6.91 -32.31
N ASN A 570 18.78 7.54 -31.50
CA ASN A 570 18.89 7.50 -30.04
C ASN A 570 18.74 6.08 -29.45
N GLU A 571 17.92 5.22 -30.06
CA GLU A 571 17.68 3.85 -29.58
C GLU A 571 18.93 2.99 -29.79
N ILE A 572 19.52 3.06 -30.98
CA ILE A 572 20.78 2.37 -31.29
C ILE A 572 21.94 2.91 -30.45
N GLN A 573 22.07 4.23 -30.32
CA GLN A 573 23.10 4.82 -29.45
C GLN A 573 22.96 4.34 -28.00
N SER A 574 21.72 4.27 -27.50
CA SER A 574 21.45 3.77 -26.16
C SER A 574 21.87 2.31 -26.01
N MET A 575 21.57 1.47 -26.99
CA MET A 575 21.97 0.05 -26.99
C MET A 575 23.48 -0.14 -27.06
N ILE A 576 24.17 0.57 -27.97
CA ILE A 576 25.64 0.56 -28.08
C ILE A 576 26.29 0.95 -26.76
N THR A 577 25.80 2.04 -26.14
CA THR A 577 26.34 2.57 -24.88
C THR A 577 26.03 1.65 -23.70
N ALA A 578 24.80 1.12 -23.63
CA ALA A 578 24.38 0.23 -22.56
C ALA A 578 25.19 -1.06 -22.55
N LEU A 579 25.39 -1.68 -23.72
CA LEU A 579 26.10 -2.95 -23.83
C LEU A 579 27.63 -2.77 -23.82
N GLY A 580 28.15 -1.61 -24.22
CA GLY A 580 29.60 -1.40 -24.33
C GLY A 580 30.18 -1.93 -25.65
N LEU A 581 29.40 -1.89 -26.75
CA LEU A 581 29.79 -2.51 -28.03
C LEU A 581 30.92 -1.80 -28.77
N GLY A 582 31.31 -0.60 -28.33
CA GLY A 582 32.24 0.24 -29.08
C GLY A 582 31.68 0.64 -30.45
N ILE A 583 32.54 0.76 -31.45
CA ILE A 583 32.19 1.31 -32.76
C ILE A 583 32.19 0.20 -33.81
N LYS A 584 31.31 0.34 -34.80
CA LYS A 584 31.19 -0.61 -35.91
C LYS A 584 32.52 -0.73 -36.65
N GLY A 585 33.00 -1.95 -36.84
CA GLY A 585 34.25 -2.25 -37.53
C GLY A 585 35.50 -2.34 -36.64
N ASP A 586 35.47 -1.84 -35.40
CA ASP A 586 36.56 -2.07 -34.44
C ASP A 586 36.57 -3.54 -33.96
N GLU A 587 37.73 -4.04 -33.54
CA GLU A 587 37.84 -5.37 -32.92
C GLU A 587 36.90 -5.46 -31.70
N PHE A 588 36.27 -6.62 -31.53
CA PHE A 588 35.36 -6.85 -30.43
C PHE A 588 36.16 -7.18 -29.17
N ASP A 589 36.14 -6.26 -28.21
CA ASP A 589 36.76 -6.45 -26.90
C ASP A 589 35.71 -6.89 -25.87
N VAL A 590 35.77 -8.16 -25.48
CA VAL A 590 34.88 -8.76 -24.49
C VAL A 590 35.01 -8.05 -23.13
N SER A 591 36.19 -7.50 -22.79
CA SER A 591 36.40 -6.81 -21.51
C SER A 591 35.58 -5.52 -21.36
N GLN A 592 35.12 -4.95 -22.48
CA GLN A 592 34.24 -3.77 -22.49
C GLN A 592 32.75 -4.15 -22.43
N LEU A 593 32.41 -5.42 -22.63
CA LEU A 593 31.03 -5.90 -22.60
C LEU A 593 30.50 -5.86 -21.16
N ARG A 594 29.37 -5.18 -20.97
CA ARG A 594 28.83 -4.94 -19.62
C ARG A 594 27.94 -6.08 -19.09
N TYR A 595 27.44 -6.92 -19.99
CA TYR A 595 26.53 -8.03 -19.69
C TYR A 595 26.82 -9.20 -20.62
N HIS A 596 27.10 -10.39 -20.06
CA HIS A 596 27.31 -11.61 -20.85
C HIS A 596 26.00 -12.28 -21.27
N LYS A 597 24.84 -11.80 -20.80
CA LYS A 597 23.54 -12.24 -21.31
C LYS A 597 22.72 -11.06 -21.79
N VAL A 598 22.52 -10.98 -23.10
CA VAL A 598 21.65 -9.99 -23.75
C VAL A 598 20.38 -10.72 -24.16
N ILE A 599 19.30 -10.47 -23.42
CA ILE A 599 18.02 -11.17 -23.57
C ILE A 599 17.05 -10.26 -24.32
N ILE A 600 16.58 -10.71 -25.48
CA ILE A 600 15.53 -10.06 -26.26
C ILE A 600 14.18 -10.51 -25.69
N MET A 601 13.41 -9.57 -25.15
CA MET A 601 12.10 -9.83 -24.55
C MET A 601 11.05 -8.95 -25.23
N THR A 602 10.39 -9.51 -26.23
CA THR A 602 9.35 -8.87 -27.04
C THR A 602 8.02 -9.56 -26.85
N ASP A 603 6.93 -8.91 -27.26
CA ASP A 603 5.59 -9.48 -27.18
C ASP A 603 5.47 -10.76 -28.05
N ALA A 604 4.58 -11.66 -27.64
CA ALA A 604 4.23 -12.92 -28.31
C ALA A 604 3.27 -12.68 -29.50
N ASP A 605 3.54 -11.64 -30.28
CA ASP A 605 2.73 -11.24 -31.42
C ASP A 605 3.61 -10.97 -32.66
N VAL A 606 2.95 -10.60 -33.76
CA VAL A 606 3.62 -10.36 -35.03
C VAL A 606 4.54 -9.12 -35.01
N ASP A 607 4.23 -8.12 -34.17
CA ASP A 607 5.03 -6.92 -34.04
C ASP A 607 6.27 -7.18 -33.18
N GLY A 608 6.13 -7.93 -32.09
CA GLY A 608 7.24 -8.42 -31.28
C GLY A 608 8.21 -9.31 -32.09
N ALA A 609 7.68 -10.23 -32.90
CA ALA A 609 8.50 -11.03 -33.82
C ALA A 609 9.27 -10.17 -34.84
N HIS A 610 8.68 -9.06 -35.29
CA HIS A 610 9.34 -8.11 -36.18
C HIS A 610 10.45 -7.33 -35.46
N ILE A 611 10.22 -6.85 -34.23
CA ILE A 611 11.27 -6.18 -33.43
C ILE A 611 12.41 -7.15 -33.12
N ARG A 612 12.10 -8.39 -32.75
CA ARG A 612 13.08 -9.46 -32.57
C ARG A 612 13.95 -9.64 -33.80
N THR A 613 13.36 -9.69 -34.99
CA THR A 613 14.09 -9.80 -36.26
C THR A 613 15.01 -8.59 -36.51
N LEU A 614 14.55 -7.37 -36.20
CA LEU A 614 15.36 -6.15 -36.31
C LEU A 614 16.55 -6.14 -35.34
N LEU A 615 16.35 -6.61 -34.11
CA LEU A 615 17.42 -6.73 -33.12
C LEU A 615 18.45 -7.80 -33.50
N LEU A 616 18.00 -8.96 -33.99
CA LEU A 616 18.90 -10.00 -34.49
C LEU A 616 19.72 -9.49 -35.68
N THR A 617 19.10 -8.75 -36.59
CA THR A 617 19.80 -8.08 -37.70
C THR A 617 20.81 -7.08 -37.17
N PHE A 618 20.45 -6.31 -36.13
CA PHE A 618 21.36 -5.39 -35.46
C PHE A 618 22.61 -6.11 -34.93
N PHE A 619 22.43 -7.16 -34.13
CA PHE A 619 23.56 -7.89 -33.55
C PHE A 619 24.43 -8.55 -34.63
N TYR A 620 23.81 -9.20 -35.61
CA TYR A 620 24.53 -9.87 -36.70
C TYR A 620 25.39 -8.89 -37.52
N ARG A 621 24.86 -7.72 -37.88
CA ARG A 621 25.55 -6.74 -38.74
C ARG A 621 26.43 -5.74 -38.00
N TYR A 622 26.13 -5.44 -36.74
CA TYR A 622 26.89 -4.46 -35.95
C TYR A 622 28.06 -5.10 -35.19
N LYS A 623 27.80 -6.22 -34.49
CA LYS A 623 28.79 -6.98 -33.71
C LYS A 623 28.45 -8.47 -33.70
N ARG A 624 28.74 -9.14 -34.82
CA ARG A 624 28.51 -10.58 -34.99
C ARG A 624 29.11 -11.44 -33.86
N ALA A 625 30.29 -11.06 -33.36
CA ALA A 625 30.99 -11.75 -32.29
C ALA A 625 30.14 -11.97 -31.02
N LEU A 626 29.14 -11.11 -30.74
CA LEU A 626 28.21 -11.34 -29.63
C LEU A 626 27.38 -12.62 -29.80
N VAL A 627 26.96 -12.89 -31.04
CA VAL A 627 26.17 -14.07 -31.39
C VAL A 627 27.09 -15.28 -31.46
N ASP A 628 28.26 -15.16 -32.10
CA ASP A 628 29.23 -16.26 -32.22
C ASP A 628 29.74 -16.73 -30.83
N GLN A 629 29.83 -15.82 -29.83
CA GLN A 629 30.21 -16.16 -28.46
C GLN A 629 29.02 -16.57 -27.56
N GLY A 630 27.80 -16.61 -28.09
CA GLY A 630 26.63 -17.13 -27.38
C GLY A 630 26.07 -16.19 -26.30
N TYR A 631 26.24 -14.87 -26.42
CA TYR A 631 25.73 -13.91 -25.44
C TYR A 631 24.29 -13.43 -25.72
N VAL A 632 23.70 -13.77 -26.88
CA VAL A 632 22.36 -13.32 -27.27
C VAL A 632 21.33 -14.41 -27.03
N TYR A 633 20.26 -14.05 -26.32
CA TYR A 633 19.16 -14.94 -25.93
C TYR A 633 17.81 -14.32 -26.29
N ILE A 634 16.78 -15.14 -26.41
CA ILE A 634 15.39 -14.75 -26.61
C ILE A 634 14.57 -15.29 -25.44
N ALA A 635 13.82 -14.41 -24.77
CA ALA A 635 12.91 -14.81 -23.71
C ALA A 635 11.63 -15.44 -24.31
N CYS A 636 11.12 -16.48 -23.66
CA CYS A 636 9.89 -17.15 -24.06
C CYS A 636 8.78 -16.88 -23.02
N PRO A 637 7.94 -15.84 -23.21
CA PRO A 637 6.79 -15.62 -22.35
C PRO A 637 5.71 -16.71 -22.51
N PRO A 638 4.92 -16.99 -21.46
CA PRO A 638 3.80 -17.91 -21.54
C PRO A 638 2.69 -17.32 -22.41
N LEU A 639 2.02 -18.17 -23.17
CA LEU A 639 0.87 -17.77 -24.00
C LEU A 639 -0.43 -17.76 -23.20
N TYR A 640 -0.53 -18.63 -22.19
CA TYR A 640 -1.75 -18.84 -21.42
C TYR A 640 -1.47 -18.88 -19.91
N LYS A 641 -2.43 -18.36 -19.14
CA LYS A 641 -2.60 -18.63 -17.72
C LYS A 641 -3.91 -19.39 -17.51
N VAL A 642 -3.83 -20.54 -16.85
CA VAL A 642 -4.98 -21.39 -16.54
C VAL A 642 -5.18 -21.38 -15.03
N GLU A 643 -6.33 -20.88 -14.58
CA GLU A 643 -6.69 -20.80 -13.17
C GLU A 643 -7.74 -21.85 -12.82
N ARG A 644 -7.46 -22.63 -11.77
CA ARG A 644 -8.40 -23.61 -11.22
C ARG A 644 -8.42 -23.51 -9.70
N GLY A 645 -9.49 -22.94 -9.16
CA GLY A 645 -9.65 -22.76 -7.71
C GLY A 645 -8.61 -21.80 -7.15
N ARG A 646 -7.60 -22.33 -6.44
CA ARG A 646 -6.48 -21.55 -5.88
C ARG A 646 -5.17 -21.72 -6.67
N ASN A 647 -5.13 -22.65 -7.62
CA ASN A 647 -3.93 -22.95 -8.39
C ASN A 647 -3.94 -22.18 -9.70
N HIS A 648 -2.76 -21.75 -10.14
CA HIS A 648 -2.53 -21.14 -11.44
C HIS A 648 -1.41 -21.92 -12.16
N TYR A 649 -1.59 -22.10 -13.46
CA TYR A 649 -0.67 -22.81 -14.33
C TYR A 649 -0.35 -21.92 -15.54
N TYR A 650 0.90 -21.91 -15.97
CA TYR A 650 1.35 -21.18 -17.15
C TYR A 650 1.68 -22.16 -18.27
N CYS A 651 1.12 -21.92 -19.46
CA CYS A 651 1.38 -22.75 -20.63
C CYS A 651 2.05 -21.91 -21.73
N TYR A 652 3.10 -22.45 -22.33
CA TYR A 652 3.91 -21.81 -23.36
C TYR A 652 3.54 -22.27 -24.78
N SER A 653 2.62 -23.24 -24.90
CA SER A 653 2.08 -23.70 -26.17
C SER A 653 0.63 -24.15 -26.06
N ASP A 654 -0.08 -24.17 -27.20
CA ASP A 654 -1.40 -24.78 -27.31
C ASP A 654 -1.39 -26.26 -26.91
N ARG A 655 -0.26 -26.95 -27.17
CA ARG A 655 -0.09 -28.35 -26.80
C ARG A 655 -0.06 -28.54 -25.29
N GLU A 656 0.70 -27.72 -24.57
CA GLU A 656 0.75 -27.74 -23.11
C GLU A 656 -0.60 -27.41 -22.49
N LEU A 657 -1.31 -26.42 -23.03
CA LEU A 657 -2.68 -26.09 -22.60
C LEU A 657 -3.61 -27.30 -22.74
N ASN A 658 -3.61 -27.94 -23.91
CA ASN A 658 -4.46 -29.10 -24.15
C ASN A 658 -4.08 -30.30 -23.27
N GLN A 659 -2.79 -30.56 -23.05
CA GLN A 659 -2.32 -31.63 -22.17
C GLN A 659 -2.71 -31.37 -20.71
N LEU A 660 -2.57 -30.14 -20.21
CA LEU A 660 -2.98 -29.76 -18.87
C LEU A 660 -4.48 -29.99 -18.66
N VAL A 661 -5.30 -29.52 -19.61
CA VAL A 661 -6.75 -29.66 -19.56
C VAL A 661 -7.20 -31.12 -19.68
N GLN A 662 -6.56 -31.93 -20.54
CA GLN A 662 -6.99 -33.31 -20.78
C GLN A 662 -6.48 -34.31 -19.74
N ASN A 663 -5.27 -34.12 -19.22
CA ASN A 663 -4.60 -35.13 -18.38
C ASN A 663 -4.69 -34.80 -16.88
N GLU A 664 -4.65 -33.53 -16.49
CA GLU A 664 -4.67 -33.15 -15.07
C GLU A 664 -6.06 -32.75 -14.57
N PHE A 665 -6.93 -32.28 -15.46
CA PHE A 665 -8.25 -31.78 -15.06
C PHE A 665 -9.33 -32.85 -15.28
N PRO A 666 -10.19 -33.12 -14.28
CA PRO A 666 -11.38 -33.95 -14.48
C PRO A 666 -12.26 -33.38 -15.59
N ALA A 667 -12.97 -34.23 -16.34
CA ALA A 667 -13.84 -33.83 -17.45
C ALA A 667 -14.89 -32.75 -17.11
N ASN A 668 -15.24 -32.59 -15.82
CA ASN A 668 -16.21 -31.61 -15.32
C ASN A 668 -15.55 -30.47 -14.52
N ALA A 669 -14.24 -30.25 -14.66
CA ALA A 669 -13.53 -29.20 -13.92
C ALA A 669 -13.90 -27.81 -14.43
N ASN A 670 -14.24 -26.90 -13.50
CA ASN A 670 -14.39 -25.49 -13.80
C ASN A 670 -13.02 -24.79 -13.68
N TYR A 671 -12.55 -24.18 -14.76
CA TYR A 671 -11.29 -23.45 -14.85
C TYR A 671 -11.46 -22.23 -15.75
N THR A 672 -10.60 -21.22 -15.56
CA THR A 672 -10.58 -20.00 -16.38
C THR A 672 -9.25 -19.93 -17.13
N ILE A 673 -9.31 -19.61 -18.43
CA ILE A 673 -8.12 -19.42 -19.27
C ILE A 673 -8.01 -17.93 -19.61
N GLN A 674 -6.87 -17.34 -19.30
CA GLN A 674 -6.44 -16.04 -19.78
C GLN A 674 -5.36 -16.25 -20.84
N ARG A 675 -5.54 -15.67 -22.03
CA ARG A 675 -4.50 -15.62 -23.06
C ARG A 675 -3.77 -14.29 -22.97
N PHE A 676 -2.45 -14.33 -22.92
CA PHE A 676 -1.62 -13.13 -22.99
C PHE A 676 -1.43 -12.72 -24.45
N LYS A 677 -1.69 -11.46 -24.78
CA LYS A 677 -1.43 -10.90 -26.12
C LYS A 677 -0.13 -10.11 -26.20
N GLY A 678 0.40 -9.68 -25.05
CA GLY A 678 1.67 -8.96 -24.95
C GLY A 678 2.17 -8.93 -23.51
N LEU A 679 3.44 -8.58 -23.33
CA LEU A 679 4.12 -8.53 -22.04
C LEU A 679 3.48 -7.50 -21.10
N GLY A 680 2.86 -6.44 -21.65
CA GLY A 680 2.16 -5.41 -20.89
C GLY A 680 0.87 -5.89 -20.19
N GLU A 681 0.35 -7.07 -20.55
CA GLU A 681 -0.80 -7.69 -19.88
C GLU A 681 -0.40 -8.55 -18.68
N MET A 682 0.91 -8.77 -18.49
CA MET A 682 1.46 -9.58 -17.40
C MET A 682 1.78 -8.73 -16.17
N MET A 683 1.38 -9.21 -15.00
CA MET A 683 1.77 -8.59 -13.74
C MET A 683 3.26 -8.85 -13.45
N PRO A 684 3.98 -7.98 -12.72
CA PRO A 684 5.42 -8.15 -12.47
C PRO A 684 5.81 -9.48 -11.82
N GLY A 685 5.02 -9.99 -10.87
CA GLY A 685 5.26 -11.33 -10.28
C GLY A 685 5.12 -12.45 -11.32
N GLN A 686 4.13 -12.35 -12.22
CA GLN A 686 3.97 -13.32 -13.32
C GLN A 686 5.14 -13.24 -14.29
N LEU A 687 5.58 -12.02 -14.62
CA LEU A 687 6.73 -11.80 -15.48
C LEU A 687 8.01 -12.39 -14.85
N TRP A 688 8.20 -12.19 -13.54
CA TRP A 688 9.29 -12.81 -12.78
C TRP A 688 9.21 -14.33 -12.85
N ASP A 689 8.11 -14.91 -12.39
CA ASP A 689 7.96 -16.37 -12.24
C ASP A 689 8.03 -17.13 -13.57
N THR A 690 7.77 -16.48 -14.70
CA THR A 690 7.69 -17.15 -16.01
C THR A 690 8.83 -16.79 -16.96
N THR A 691 9.34 -15.56 -16.93
CA THR A 691 10.30 -15.07 -17.94
C THR A 691 11.60 -14.51 -17.38
N MET A 692 11.63 -14.11 -16.11
CA MET A 692 12.80 -13.43 -15.55
C MET A 692 13.55 -14.23 -14.50
N ASN A 693 12.87 -15.04 -13.69
CA ASN A 693 13.50 -15.85 -12.65
C ASN A 693 14.39 -16.96 -13.29
N PRO A 694 15.71 -16.98 -13.03
CA PRO A 694 16.61 -17.99 -13.59
C PRO A 694 16.24 -19.44 -13.28
N GLU A 695 15.52 -19.70 -12.20
CA GLU A 695 15.12 -21.04 -11.78
C GLU A 695 13.94 -21.59 -12.58
N THR A 696 13.08 -20.73 -13.13
CA THR A 696 11.82 -21.12 -13.77
C THR A 696 11.69 -20.69 -15.22
N ARG A 697 12.42 -19.65 -15.64
CA ARG A 697 12.35 -19.11 -17.01
C ARG A 697 12.88 -20.07 -18.05
N THR A 698 12.36 -19.93 -19.27
CA THR A 698 12.91 -20.57 -20.46
C THR A 698 13.48 -19.51 -21.41
N LEU A 699 14.74 -19.69 -21.81
CA LEU A 699 15.45 -18.83 -22.76
C LEU A 699 15.92 -19.66 -23.96
N LYS A 700 15.85 -19.09 -25.15
CA LYS A 700 16.46 -19.64 -26.37
C LYS A 700 17.76 -18.93 -26.66
N GLN A 701 18.87 -19.65 -26.66
CA GLN A 701 20.17 -19.10 -27.07
C GLN A 701 20.24 -19.03 -28.60
N VAL A 702 20.74 -17.92 -29.13
CA VAL A 702 20.84 -17.70 -30.58
C VAL A 702 22.22 -18.16 -31.05
N GLU A 703 22.25 -19.06 -32.03
CA GLU A 703 23.46 -19.59 -32.64
C GLU A 703 23.44 -19.42 -34.17
N ILE A 704 24.62 -19.37 -34.79
CA ILE A 704 24.78 -19.30 -36.24
C ILE A 704 25.41 -20.63 -36.70
N GLU A 705 24.59 -21.51 -37.26
CA GLU A 705 25.07 -22.79 -37.81
C GLU A 705 25.88 -22.57 -39.10
N ASP A 706 25.33 -21.82 -40.05
CA ASP A 706 25.98 -21.48 -41.32
C ASP A 706 25.96 -19.96 -41.51
N ALA A 707 27.17 -19.39 -41.49
CA ALA A 707 27.42 -17.97 -41.69
C ALA A 707 26.98 -17.45 -43.07
N ALA A 708 27.21 -18.23 -44.12
CA ALA A 708 26.88 -17.85 -45.49
C ALA A 708 25.36 -17.93 -45.72
N GLU A 709 24.72 -18.92 -45.12
CA GLU A 709 23.26 -19.03 -45.11
C GLU A 709 22.62 -17.85 -44.38
N ALA A 710 23.06 -17.58 -43.16
CA ALA A 710 22.56 -16.48 -42.35
C ALA A 710 22.72 -15.12 -43.06
N ASP A 711 23.90 -14.87 -43.64
CA ASP A 711 24.18 -13.67 -44.43
C ASP A 711 23.18 -13.49 -45.58
N ARG A 712 22.95 -14.57 -46.34
CA ARG A 712 22.00 -14.57 -47.45
C ARG A 712 20.58 -14.28 -46.98
N ILE A 713 20.14 -14.94 -45.91
CA ILE A 713 18.79 -14.75 -45.34
C ILE A 713 18.60 -13.30 -44.88
N PHE A 714 19.56 -12.73 -44.14
CA PHE A 714 19.48 -11.33 -43.72
C PHE A 714 19.44 -10.38 -44.92
N THR A 715 20.25 -10.59 -45.95
CA THR A 715 20.21 -9.74 -47.15
C THR A 715 18.89 -9.86 -47.92
N VAL A 716 18.30 -11.06 -48.03
CA VAL A 716 17.00 -11.25 -48.69
C VAL A 716 15.87 -10.60 -47.89
N LEU A 717 15.77 -10.89 -46.59
CA LEU A 717 14.66 -10.43 -45.76
C LEU A 717 14.81 -8.95 -45.36
N MET A 718 16.02 -8.49 -45.07
CA MET A 718 16.26 -7.17 -44.50
C MET A 718 16.87 -6.18 -45.49
N GLY A 719 17.39 -6.63 -46.63
CA GLY A 719 18.02 -5.76 -47.64
C GLY A 719 17.05 -4.94 -48.49
N ASP A 720 17.60 -4.01 -49.28
CA ASP A 720 16.82 -3.00 -50.02
C ASP A 720 15.97 -3.58 -51.15
N ARG A 721 16.39 -4.69 -51.74
CA ARG A 721 15.72 -5.30 -52.89
C ARG A 721 14.41 -5.98 -52.47
N VAL A 722 13.30 -5.52 -53.02
CA VAL A 722 11.96 -6.05 -52.71
C VAL A 722 11.69 -7.38 -53.43
N ALA A 723 12.13 -7.53 -54.68
CA ALA A 723 11.79 -8.71 -55.49
C ALA A 723 12.25 -10.05 -54.87
N PRO A 724 13.52 -10.20 -54.40
CA PRO A 724 13.96 -11.45 -53.76
C PRO A 724 13.18 -11.78 -52.48
N ARG A 725 12.82 -10.75 -51.70
CA ARG A 725 12.01 -10.91 -50.50
C ARG A 725 10.60 -11.39 -50.82
N ARG A 726 9.98 -10.81 -51.87
CA ARG A 726 8.65 -11.21 -52.31
C ARG A 726 8.65 -12.67 -52.76
N GLU A 727 9.62 -13.06 -53.57
CA GLU A 727 9.80 -14.45 -54.02
C GLU A 727 10.01 -15.41 -52.84
N PHE A 728 10.80 -15.01 -51.84
CA PHE A 728 10.97 -15.77 -50.61
C PHE A 728 9.64 -16.00 -49.87
N ILE A 729 8.85 -14.93 -49.67
CA ILE A 729 7.54 -15.01 -49.00
C ILE A 729 6.56 -15.86 -49.83
N GLU A 730 6.53 -15.72 -51.15
CA GLU A 730 5.67 -16.51 -52.04
C GLU A 730 6.04 -18.01 -52.01
N THR A 731 7.34 -18.32 -51.91
CA THR A 731 7.85 -19.70 -51.92
C THR A 731 7.66 -20.41 -50.58
N TYR A 732 7.92 -19.71 -49.47
CA TYR A 732 7.96 -20.30 -48.12
C TYR A 732 6.74 -19.97 -47.26
N GLY A 733 6.06 -18.85 -47.50
CA GLY A 733 4.88 -18.42 -46.75
C GLY A 733 3.74 -19.46 -46.73
N PRO A 734 3.34 -20.06 -47.87
CA PRO A 734 2.31 -21.10 -47.89
C PRO A 734 2.70 -22.41 -47.20
N LYS A 735 4.01 -22.65 -47.03
CA LYS A 735 4.56 -23.86 -46.36
C LYS A 735 4.72 -23.66 -44.85
N LEU A 736 4.47 -22.44 -44.37
CA LEU A 736 4.64 -22.06 -42.98
C LEU A 736 3.44 -22.57 -42.18
N ASN A 737 3.69 -23.46 -41.23
CA ASN A 737 2.69 -23.85 -40.26
C ASN A 737 2.78 -22.93 -39.04
N ILE A 738 1.70 -22.20 -38.74
CA ILE A 738 1.66 -21.20 -37.66
C ILE A 738 1.89 -21.87 -36.30
N THR A 739 1.51 -23.14 -36.13
CA THR A 739 1.73 -23.87 -34.87
C THR A 739 3.19 -24.19 -34.59
N ASP A 740 4.06 -24.10 -35.61
CA ASP A 740 5.48 -24.39 -35.51
C ASP A 740 6.31 -23.11 -35.35
N LEU A 741 5.65 -21.95 -35.30
CA LEU A 741 6.27 -20.65 -35.08
C LEU A 741 6.26 -20.30 -33.59
N ASP A 742 7.39 -19.76 -33.13
CA ASP A 742 7.52 -19.10 -31.82
C ASP A 742 6.82 -17.73 -31.83
N ILE A 743 5.49 -17.74 -32.00
CA ILE A 743 4.59 -16.58 -31.88
C ILE A 743 3.60 -16.86 -30.76
#